data_AF-A0A1S3JPH4-F1
#
_entry.id   AF-A0A1S3JPH4-F1
#
_cell.length_a   1.000
_cell.length_b   1.000
_cell.length_c   1.000
_cell.angle_alpha   90.00
_cell.angle_beta   90.00
_cell.angle_gamma   90.00
#
_symmetry.space_group_name_H-M   'P 1'
#
loop_
_entity.id
_entity.type
_entity.pdbx_description
1 polymer ?
#
loop_
_entity_poly.entity_id
_entity_poly.type
_entity_poly.pdbx_seq_one_letter_code
_entity_poly.pdbx_strand_id
1 'polypeptide(L)'
;MAAASDGHAFPFTSQDIKTEVKNFIQGSSTFRNKVSSEELAKSALFLLKTLPSARHAVLEHLCTVFDDAVNTHILHLEIGSNVSDTSMPNLDAVIQDACSVLVTFIRTNPEAWAPIISQWSINLLGQISSKYSERRAVPHSASLNELLQLWMTCLATKTLMELASECFAAMISGSADVCVSALLEASVKYSPHFDWVVAHLGSCFPQTIITRVLMCGLKDFCYHGSSQSDMPSSEKVPKMASVVGILGHLAGQHGQNIRKALLGLFEESLRPDADAMQLSTVPFLLQLASMSNMLLQVLTTDIVHTLSTSAMNKLSKQFTEQKSPSMQDTAGLLSLVVHLITRSSEGAYKLLQFLLDSAVWSPEQDSMDCEDPLSAKVRHTCSVVMDQLVIDLQQIIHRKGSNPSTEIPFLAALQGHAVHLADKLMADTNSKRCSWLSKLLCQVGLYCGITSASDILCHIVVNATDMEKLNIFIEMKCEMETRLPDVTPNTIQKAVERLQPHYEVDVAKMIHNLLCIVKWERQTGLELDSNNSVFSCMKNHVVDLATQLLRHDVSISMATIELLATLRLTKALSSSVSLKLAGLVVHFFFNALFEKDASKKGHCLGYCRKFIKCLCQHPEVRQMMVRFLLEAAVSQEYSAALGGKFDPLTSAESVKVTRPKPMILEANRKHSVYMALPQSHASVFHAGVIGKGLKKQIETPLLTKAQVFANRQFFSEVICDCCFNQGPTPQCLYPQSDSSSSRDTYLTLVQGKPVSEQTEQALKTLALLVVELTTMDVLYNGLHWPEERWMEFTVERNLFTRKKIEAYPVLWDMLDIISYDYSALSQCSCVLRGMAAAMMAFWEGARDKLASNTPKQLELSCRLIEVMGKGGLLPPPLSYIGEIFPLLTPYEVNLLLLSVWRYMKENPPIPMINDEGVMDRPCSPEHTEVIRSILHSNIGKLGHLYARFFTEHKEKT
;
A
#
# COMPACT_ATOMS: atom_id res chain seq x y z
N MET A 1 66.07 -39.17 -20.02
CA MET A 1 67.28 -39.95 -20.35
C MET A 1 68.46 -38.99 -20.40
N ALA A 2 69.58 -39.37 -19.76
CA ALA A 2 70.88 -38.69 -19.63
C ALA A 2 71.08 -37.63 -18.50
N ALA A 3 72.17 -37.86 -17.75
CA ALA A 3 72.84 -37.07 -16.70
C ALA A 3 72.09 -36.88 -15.36
N ALA A 4 72.69 -37.01 -14.17
CA ALA A 4 74.09 -36.92 -13.78
C ALA A 4 74.47 -38.00 -12.74
N SER A 5 75.66 -38.54 -12.94
CA SER A 5 76.43 -39.30 -11.97
C SER A 5 77.00 -38.36 -10.91
N ASP A 6 76.61 -38.52 -9.64
CA ASP A 6 77.42 -38.04 -8.52
C ASP A 6 77.41 -39.09 -7.41
N GLY A 7 78.63 -39.47 -7.03
CA GLY A 7 78.94 -40.56 -6.13
C GLY A 7 78.60 -40.23 -4.68
N HIS A 8 77.69 -41.01 -4.11
CA HIS A 8 77.68 -41.29 -2.68
C HIS A 8 77.79 -42.80 -2.49
N ALA A 9 78.81 -43.23 -1.73
CA ALA A 9 79.06 -44.61 -1.40
C ALA A 9 77.87 -45.23 -0.66
N PHE A 10 77.32 -46.32 -1.19
CA PHE A 10 76.33 -47.16 -0.51
C PHE A 10 77.05 -48.09 0.50
N PRO A 11 76.56 -48.24 1.74
CA PRO A 11 77.15 -49.13 2.73
C PRO A 11 76.62 -50.58 2.63
N PHE A 12 76.37 -51.11 1.43
CA PHE A 12 75.75 -52.44 1.25
C PHE A 12 76.47 -53.27 0.20
N THR A 13 76.65 -54.58 0.45
CA THR A 13 77.41 -55.45 -0.45
C THR A 13 76.53 -55.97 -1.61
N SER A 14 77.14 -56.24 -2.77
CA SER A 14 76.42 -56.81 -3.94
C SER A 14 75.78 -58.18 -3.66
N GLN A 15 76.26 -58.90 -2.63
CA GLN A 15 75.65 -60.14 -2.18
C GLN A 15 74.32 -59.89 -1.48
N ASP A 16 74.23 -58.89 -0.60
CA ASP A 16 73.00 -58.56 0.14
C ASP A 16 71.83 -58.26 -0.79
N ILE A 17 72.06 -57.44 -1.83
CA ILE A 17 71.04 -57.10 -2.85
C ILE A 17 70.57 -58.37 -3.60
N LYS A 18 71.48 -59.30 -3.92
CA LYS A 18 71.13 -60.54 -4.64
C LYS A 18 70.31 -61.49 -3.78
N THR A 19 70.53 -61.53 -2.47
CA THR A 19 69.72 -62.28 -1.51
C THR A 19 68.32 -61.70 -1.40
N GLU A 20 68.20 -60.39 -1.28
CA GLU A 20 66.91 -59.70 -1.19
C GLU A 20 66.09 -59.81 -2.48
N VAL A 21 66.72 -59.76 -3.66
CA VAL A 21 66.03 -60.03 -4.94
C VAL A 21 65.50 -61.46 -5.00
N LYS A 22 66.27 -62.46 -4.53
CA LYS A 22 65.81 -63.86 -4.48
C LYS A 22 64.66 -64.04 -3.50
N ASN A 23 64.73 -63.41 -2.33
CA ASN A 23 63.67 -63.45 -1.32
C ASN A 23 62.38 -62.80 -1.85
N PHE A 24 62.49 -61.67 -2.55
CA PHE A 24 61.36 -60.98 -3.17
C PHE A 24 60.70 -61.82 -4.26
N ILE A 25 61.48 -62.42 -5.18
CA ILE A 25 60.95 -63.28 -6.26
C ILE A 25 60.32 -64.57 -5.72
N GLN A 26 60.92 -65.18 -4.69
CA GLN A 26 60.37 -66.38 -4.06
C GLN A 26 59.07 -66.07 -3.31
N GLY A 27 59.03 -64.94 -2.59
CA GLY A 27 57.85 -64.48 -1.86
C GLY A 27 56.69 -64.03 -2.76
N SER A 28 56.99 -63.46 -3.94
CA SER A 28 55.96 -63.02 -4.90
C SER A 28 55.36 -64.18 -5.73
N SER A 29 55.99 -65.36 -5.71
CA SER A 29 55.51 -66.53 -6.46
C SER A 29 54.47 -67.30 -5.63
N THR A 30 53.33 -67.63 -6.23
CA THR A 30 52.17 -68.33 -5.60
C THR A 30 52.49 -69.74 -5.08
N PHE A 31 53.74 -70.20 -5.18
CA PHE A 31 54.17 -71.54 -4.79
C PHE A 31 54.98 -71.51 -3.49
N ARG A 32 54.32 -71.90 -2.38
CA ARG A 32 54.83 -72.16 -1.02
C ARG A 32 55.21 -70.93 -0.17
N ASN A 33 54.27 -70.54 0.69
CA ASN A 33 54.45 -69.70 1.88
C ASN A 33 55.63 -70.16 2.75
N LYS A 34 56.67 -69.33 2.87
CA LYS A 34 57.62 -69.33 4.00
C LYS A 34 58.11 -67.94 4.41
N VAL A 35 57.71 -66.87 3.72
CA VAL A 35 58.09 -65.49 4.08
C VAL A 35 56.83 -64.78 4.56
N SER A 36 56.88 -64.18 5.74
CA SER A 36 55.76 -63.37 6.23
C SER A 36 55.56 -62.14 5.34
N SER A 37 54.32 -61.65 5.20
CA SER A 37 54.01 -60.45 4.42
C SER A 37 54.87 -59.24 4.84
N GLU A 38 55.21 -59.18 6.13
CA GLU A 38 56.06 -58.15 6.73
C GLU A 38 57.53 -58.25 6.31
N GLU A 39 58.10 -59.46 6.26
CA GLU A 39 59.48 -59.70 5.77
C GLU A 39 59.59 -59.44 4.27
N LEU A 40 58.59 -59.84 3.49
CA LEU A 40 58.55 -59.62 2.06
C LEU A 40 58.46 -58.11 1.74
N ALA A 41 57.65 -57.36 2.49
CA ALA A 41 57.59 -55.91 2.34
C ALA A 41 58.89 -55.20 2.76
N LYS A 42 59.57 -55.68 3.81
CA LYS A 42 60.91 -55.17 4.19
C LYS A 42 61.94 -55.41 3.09
N SER A 43 61.95 -56.59 2.48
CA SER A 43 62.75 -56.89 1.29
C SER A 43 62.39 -55.98 0.12
N ALA A 44 61.09 -55.77 -0.16
CA ALA A 44 60.62 -54.92 -1.23
C ALA A 44 61.06 -53.45 -1.05
N LEU A 45 60.94 -52.91 0.16
CA LEU A 45 61.38 -51.55 0.50
C LEU A 45 62.90 -51.39 0.45
N PHE A 46 63.66 -52.43 0.81
CA PHE A 46 65.12 -52.45 0.65
C PHE A 46 65.53 -52.42 -0.84
N LEU A 47 64.85 -53.18 -1.69
CA LEU A 47 65.08 -53.18 -3.13
C LEU A 47 64.69 -51.85 -3.78
N LEU A 48 63.64 -51.20 -3.30
CA LEU A 48 63.22 -49.87 -3.77
C LEU A 48 64.31 -48.80 -3.52
N LYS A 49 65.01 -48.88 -2.38
CA LYS A 49 66.11 -47.98 -2.00
C LYS A 49 67.40 -48.24 -2.77
N THR A 50 67.68 -49.48 -3.13
CA THR A 50 69.01 -49.91 -3.61
C THR A 50 69.06 -50.18 -5.11
N LEU A 51 67.94 -50.53 -5.76
CA LEU A 51 67.91 -50.98 -7.16
C LEU A 51 66.85 -50.26 -8.02
N PRO A 52 67.25 -49.33 -8.91
CA PRO A 52 66.32 -48.59 -9.77
C PRO A 52 65.46 -49.48 -10.70
N SER A 53 66.02 -50.59 -11.19
CA SER A 53 65.31 -51.50 -12.10
C SER A 53 64.18 -52.29 -11.43
N ALA A 54 64.17 -52.41 -10.09
CA ALA A 54 63.14 -53.12 -9.35
C ALA A 54 61.92 -52.24 -8.99
N ARG A 55 61.98 -50.93 -9.26
CA ARG A 55 60.95 -49.96 -8.84
C ARG A 55 59.53 -50.34 -9.27
N HIS A 56 59.33 -50.70 -10.54
CA HIS A 56 58.01 -51.04 -11.06
C HIS A 56 57.45 -52.32 -10.41
N ALA A 57 58.27 -53.36 -10.29
CA ALA A 57 57.86 -54.63 -9.68
C ALA A 57 57.55 -54.48 -8.18
N VAL A 58 58.30 -53.63 -7.46
CA VAL A 58 58.03 -53.34 -6.05
C VAL A 58 56.74 -52.52 -5.90
N LEU A 59 56.50 -51.51 -6.74
CA LEU A 59 55.27 -50.73 -6.71
C LEU A 59 54.04 -51.58 -7.07
N GLU A 60 54.18 -52.53 -8.00
CA GLU A 60 53.12 -53.50 -8.34
C GLU A 60 52.83 -54.45 -7.18
N HIS A 61 53.86 -54.93 -6.47
CA HIS A 61 53.66 -55.70 -5.26
C HIS A 61 52.97 -54.87 -4.17
N LEU A 62 53.35 -53.60 -3.98
CA LEU A 62 52.67 -52.71 -3.04
C LEU A 62 51.19 -52.50 -3.44
N CYS A 63 50.82 -52.48 -4.73
CA CYS A 63 49.40 -52.48 -5.12
C CYS A 63 48.63 -53.64 -4.49
N THR A 64 49.19 -54.85 -4.51
CA THR A 64 48.53 -56.04 -3.92
C THR A 64 48.40 -55.94 -2.41
N VAL A 65 49.41 -55.40 -1.72
CA VAL A 65 49.40 -55.21 -0.25
C VAL A 65 48.31 -54.20 0.16
N PHE A 66 48.20 -53.09 -0.56
CA PHE A 66 47.19 -52.06 -0.30
C PHE A 66 45.77 -52.55 -0.66
N ASP A 67 45.61 -53.30 -1.75
CA ASP A 67 44.33 -53.91 -2.15
C ASP A 67 43.82 -54.93 -1.11
N ASP A 68 44.71 -55.80 -0.60
CA ASP A 68 44.38 -56.78 0.44
C ASP A 68 43.99 -56.10 1.78
N ALA A 69 44.67 -55.02 2.15
CA ALA A 69 44.33 -54.25 3.35
C ALA A 69 42.96 -53.56 3.24
N VAL A 70 42.61 -53.04 2.05
CA VAL A 70 41.27 -52.48 1.81
C VAL A 70 40.19 -53.57 1.81
N ASN A 71 40.45 -54.71 1.18
CA ASN A 71 39.54 -55.85 1.19
C ASN A 71 39.21 -56.30 2.63
N THR A 72 40.26 -56.40 3.46
CA THR A 72 40.17 -56.74 4.89
C THR A 72 39.28 -55.75 5.64
N HIS A 73 39.47 -54.44 5.39
CA HIS A 73 38.67 -53.39 6.01
C HIS A 73 37.19 -53.42 5.58
N ILE A 74 36.91 -53.62 4.30
CA ILE A 74 35.53 -53.68 3.77
C ILE A 74 34.80 -54.93 4.29
N LEU A 75 35.48 -56.08 4.35
CA LEU A 75 34.90 -57.30 4.93
C LEU A 75 34.56 -57.11 6.41
N HIS A 76 35.38 -56.38 7.16
CA HIS A 76 35.09 -56.05 8.55
C HIS A 76 33.85 -55.15 8.70
N LEU A 77 33.64 -54.22 7.76
CA LEU A 77 32.43 -53.38 7.71
C LEU A 77 31.18 -54.17 7.29
N GLU A 78 31.30 -55.17 6.42
CA GLU A 78 30.18 -56.02 5.97
C GLU A 78 29.71 -57.02 7.04
N ILE A 79 30.63 -57.54 7.86
CA ILE A 79 30.36 -58.60 8.85
C ILE A 79 29.88 -58.03 10.19
N GLY A 80 30.14 -56.75 10.46
CA GLY A 80 29.83 -56.09 11.73
C GLY A 80 30.79 -56.52 12.85
N SER A 81 31.03 -55.62 13.80
CA SER A 81 32.09 -55.64 14.83
C SER A 81 32.01 -56.76 15.90
N ASN A 82 31.53 -57.95 15.57
CA ASN A 82 31.28 -59.05 16.51
C ASN A 82 32.13 -60.31 16.28
N VAL A 83 33.19 -60.25 15.47
CA VAL A 83 34.14 -61.37 15.31
C VAL A 83 35.51 -60.96 15.87
N SER A 84 36.05 -61.78 16.76
CA SER A 84 37.33 -61.55 17.43
C SER A 84 38.50 -61.44 16.43
N ASP A 85 39.29 -60.36 16.57
CA ASP A 85 40.46 -59.88 15.80
C ASP A 85 41.62 -60.88 15.51
N THR A 86 41.43 -62.18 15.75
CA THR A 86 42.55 -63.12 15.94
C THR A 86 43.03 -63.87 14.69
N SER A 87 42.50 -63.62 13.49
CA SER A 87 42.88 -64.37 12.28
C SER A 87 43.22 -63.53 11.04
N MET A 88 43.20 -62.20 11.14
CA MET A 88 43.48 -61.32 10.01
C MET A 88 44.93 -60.79 10.04
N PRO A 89 45.67 -60.81 8.91
CA PRO A 89 47.03 -60.28 8.86
C PRO A 89 47.04 -58.77 9.12
N ASN A 90 47.77 -58.32 10.15
CA ASN A 90 47.92 -56.90 10.45
C ASN A 90 48.91 -56.24 9.46
N LEU A 91 48.37 -55.76 8.33
CA LEU A 91 49.14 -55.11 7.26
C LEU A 91 49.41 -53.61 7.54
N ASP A 92 48.89 -53.06 8.64
CA ASP A 92 48.95 -51.63 8.93
C ASP A 92 50.39 -51.13 9.17
N ALA A 93 51.21 -51.92 9.88
CA ALA A 93 52.61 -51.59 10.13
C ALA A 93 53.42 -51.54 8.82
N VAL A 94 53.14 -52.47 7.90
CA VAL A 94 53.79 -52.55 6.58
C VAL A 94 53.44 -51.33 5.73
N ILE A 95 52.18 -50.92 5.75
CA ILE A 95 51.69 -49.74 5.01
C ILE A 95 52.33 -48.45 5.53
N GLN A 96 52.46 -48.30 6.85
CA GLN A 96 53.13 -47.15 7.45
C GLN A 96 54.62 -47.11 7.14
N ASP A 97 55.31 -48.24 7.22
CA ASP A 97 56.73 -48.35 6.85
C ASP A 97 56.94 -48.00 5.37
N ALA A 98 56.09 -48.52 4.48
CA ALA A 98 56.15 -48.21 3.05
C ALA A 98 55.89 -46.72 2.78
N CYS A 99 54.88 -46.14 3.43
CA CYS A 99 54.57 -44.70 3.32
C CYS A 99 55.76 -43.84 3.77
N SER A 100 56.39 -44.15 4.91
CA SER A 100 57.54 -43.39 5.43
C SER A 100 58.73 -43.33 4.45
N VAL A 101 58.99 -44.46 3.77
CA VAL A 101 60.05 -44.57 2.77
C VAL A 101 59.71 -43.76 1.52
N LEU A 102 58.47 -43.85 1.04
CA LEU A 102 58.01 -43.10 -0.13
C LEU A 102 58.00 -41.58 0.12
N VAL A 103 57.54 -41.12 1.29
CA VAL A 103 57.59 -39.70 1.68
C VAL A 103 59.04 -39.20 1.74
N THR A 104 59.96 -40.01 2.28
CA THR A 104 61.38 -39.67 2.31
C THR A 104 61.93 -39.45 0.89
N PHE A 105 61.56 -40.29 -0.07
CA PHE A 105 61.96 -40.12 -1.46
C PHE A 105 61.42 -38.83 -2.08
N ILE A 106 60.14 -38.52 -1.86
CA ILE A 106 59.51 -37.27 -2.33
C ILE A 106 60.28 -36.06 -1.80
N ARG A 107 60.65 -36.06 -0.51
CA ARG A 107 61.39 -34.95 0.11
C ARG A 107 62.84 -34.82 -0.37
N THR A 108 63.49 -35.94 -0.73
CA THR A 108 64.89 -35.91 -1.21
C THR A 108 65.04 -35.48 -2.67
N ASN A 109 64.13 -35.90 -3.55
CA ASN A 109 64.14 -35.49 -4.96
C ASN A 109 62.70 -35.46 -5.52
N PRO A 110 62.00 -34.32 -5.40
CA PRO A 110 60.59 -34.22 -5.76
C PRO A 110 60.37 -34.36 -7.27
N GLU A 111 61.23 -33.79 -8.12
CA GLU A 111 61.02 -33.80 -9.58
C GLU A 111 61.07 -35.21 -10.19
N ALA A 112 61.87 -36.12 -9.63
CA ALA A 112 62.00 -37.48 -10.14
C ALA A 112 60.96 -38.46 -9.56
N TRP A 113 60.59 -38.31 -8.28
CA TRP A 113 59.75 -39.28 -7.58
C TRP A 113 58.30 -38.87 -7.45
N ALA A 114 57.99 -37.57 -7.31
CA ALA A 114 56.61 -37.12 -7.13
C ALA A 114 55.69 -37.48 -8.32
N PRO A 115 56.10 -37.35 -9.61
CA PRO A 115 55.25 -37.75 -10.72
C PRO A 115 54.95 -39.26 -10.75
N ILE A 116 55.95 -40.09 -10.45
CA ILE A 116 55.83 -41.55 -10.48
C ILE A 116 54.95 -42.04 -9.32
N ILE A 117 55.19 -41.54 -8.11
CA ILE A 117 54.44 -41.92 -6.91
C ILE A 117 53.02 -41.36 -6.96
N SER A 118 52.83 -40.12 -7.46
CA SER A 118 51.50 -39.55 -7.70
C SER A 118 50.71 -40.37 -8.70
N GLN A 119 51.28 -40.74 -9.85
CA GLN A 119 50.58 -41.54 -10.86
C GLN A 119 50.25 -42.94 -10.34
N TRP A 120 51.16 -43.57 -9.59
CA TRP A 120 50.92 -44.87 -8.97
C TRP A 120 49.81 -44.82 -7.91
N SER A 121 49.90 -43.90 -6.94
CA SER A 121 48.93 -43.78 -5.85
C SER A 121 47.53 -43.42 -6.33
N ILE A 122 47.41 -42.47 -7.26
CA ILE A 122 46.13 -42.05 -7.87
C ILE A 122 45.49 -43.20 -8.65
N ASN A 123 46.27 -43.92 -9.48
CA ASN A 123 45.73 -45.06 -10.24
C ASN A 123 45.30 -46.20 -9.32
N LEU A 124 46.04 -46.47 -8.26
CA LEU A 124 45.67 -47.48 -7.27
C LEU A 124 44.39 -47.09 -6.52
N LEU A 125 44.27 -45.83 -6.09
CA LEU A 125 43.03 -45.31 -5.51
C LEU A 125 41.84 -45.43 -6.47
N GLY A 126 42.04 -45.18 -7.77
CA GLY A 126 41.03 -45.37 -8.81
C GLY A 126 40.61 -46.82 -8.98
N GLN A 127 41.58 -47.74 -9.04
CA GLN A 127 41.32 -49.19 -9.13
C GLN A 127 40.57 -49.72 -7.91
N ILE A 128 41.00 -49.34 -6.71
CA ILE A 128 40.34 -49.73 -5.45
C ILE A 128 38.91 -49.18 -5.42
N SER A 129 38.72 -47.89 -5.70
CA SER A 129 37.39 -47.25 -5.67
C SER A 129 36.42 -47.89 -6.67
N SER A 130 36.92 -48.28 -7.86
CA SER A 130 36.11 -48.93 -8.89
C SER A 130 35.88 -50.43 -8.64
N LYS A 131 36.83 -51.14 -8.04
CA LYS A 131 36.73 -52.59 -7.77
C LYS A 131 35.73 -52.91 -6.67
N TYR A 132 35.64 -52.03 -5.66
CA TYR A 132 34.77 -52.22 -4.50
C TYR A 132 33.47 -51.42 -4.57
N SER A 133 33.18 -50.72 -5.67
CA SER A 133 32.01 -49.84 -5.82
C SER A 133 30.66 -50.54 -5.67
N GLU A 134 30.57 -51.82 -6.06
CA GLU A 134 29.32 -52.61 -6.01
C GLU A 134 29.14 -53.36 -4.68
N ARG A 135 30.09 -53.23 -3.74
CA ARG A 135 29.99 -53.87 -2.43
C ARG A 135 28.94 -53.19 -1.57
N ARG A 136 28.22 -53.98 -0.77
CA ARG A 136 27.09 -53.49 0.04
C ARG A 136 27.51 -52.45 1.10
N ALA A 137 28.75 -52.54 1.59
CA ALA A 137 29.27 -51.60 2.59
C ALA A 137 29.67 -50.23 2.00
N VAL A 138 29.71 -50.06 0.68
CA VAL A 138 30.13 -48.82 0.02
C VAL A 138 28.90 -47.97 -0.35
N PRO A 139 28.81 -46.70 0.10
CA PRO A 139 27.74 -45.78 -0.28
C PRO A 139 27.65 -45.54 -1.78
N HIS A 140 26.49 -45.08 -2.24
CA HIS A 140 26.29 -44.75 -3.65
C HIS A 140 27.18 -43.58 -4.10
N SER A 141 27.62 -43.58 -5.36
CA SER A 141 28.50 -42.55 -5.93
C SER A 141 27.97 -41.11 -5.83
N ALA A 142 26.65 -40.92 -5.70
CA ALA A 142 26.06 -39.60 -5.52
C ALA A 142 26.25 -39.00 -4.10
N SER A 143 26.54 -39.82 -3.06
CA SER A 143 26.75 -39.33 -1.69
C SER A 143 28.24 -39.14 -1.38
N LEU A 144 28.87 -38.19 -2.07
CA LEU A 144 30.31 -37.95 -2.03
C LEU A 144 30.88 -37.71 -0.61
N ASN A 145 30.12 -37.08 0.29
CA ASN A 145 30.52 -36.89 1.69
C ASN A 145 30.67 -38.22 2.44
N GLU A 146 29.73 -39.15 2.24
CA GLU A 146 29.72 -40.45 2.89
C GLU A 146 30.85 -41.34 2.35
N LEU A 147 31.10 -41.29 1.04
CA LEU A 147 32.23 -41.96 0.40
C LEU A 147 33.57 -41.45 0.92
N LEU A 148 33.73 -40.13 1.01
CA LEU A 148 34.95 -39.54 1.53
C LEU A 148 35.17 -39.95 3.00
N GLN A 149 34.12 -39.98 3.82
CA GLN A 149 34.23 -40.44 5.20
C GLN A 149 34.64 -41.90 5.30
N LEU A 150 34.03 -42.79 4.51
CA LEU A 150 34.37 -44.21 4.46
C LEU A 150 35.84 -44.45 4.06
N TRP A 151 36.28 -43.84 2.96
CA TRP A 151 37.63 -44.07 2.46
C TRP A 151 38.70 -43.43 3.36
N MET A 152 38.38 -42.38 4.09
CA MET A 152 39.30 -41.79 5.07
C MET A 152 39.37 -42.58 6.40
N THR A 153 38.42 -43.48 6.69
CA THR A 153 38.51 -44.40 7.84
C THR A 153 39.41 -45.62 7.59
N CYS A 154 39.67 -45.98 6.34
CA CYS A 154 40.59 -47.04 5.99
C CYS A 154 42.03 -46.52 5.94
N LEU A 155 42.94 -47.14 6.69
CA LEU A 155 44.35 -46.70 6.79
C LEU A 155 45.08 -46.77 5.43
N ALA A 156 44.80 -47.80 4.63
CA ALA A 156 45.43 -48.01 3.33
C ALA A 156 45.08 -46.88 2.33
N THR A 157 43.81 -46.52 2.19
CA THR A 157 43.40 -45.42 1.31
C THR A 157 43.77 -44.06 1.87
N LYS A 158 43.73 -43.86 3.19
CA LYS A 158 44.20 -42.64 3.84
C LYS A 158 45.68 -42.39 3.58
N THR A 159 46.53 -43.41 3.73
CA THR A 159 47.98 -43.28 3.49
C THR A 159 48.31 -43.05 2.01
N LEU A 160 47.58 -43.69 1.07
CA LEU A 160 47.70 -43.36 -0.36
C LEU A 160 47.29 -41.91 -0.66
N MET A 161 46.25 -41.41 0.01
CA MET A 161 45.82 -40.02 -0.12
C MET A 161 46.87 -39.03 0.42
N GLU A 162 47.47 -39.34 1.58
CA GLU A 162 48.56 -38.55 2.15
C GLU A 162 49.78 -38.50 1.22
N LEU A 163 50.16 -39.64 0.62
CA LEU A 163 51.23 -39.70 -0.38
C LEU A 163 50.93 -38.86 -1.61
N ALA A 164 49.69 -38.93 -2.13
CA ALA A 164 49.26 -38.09 -3.24
C ALA A 164 49.34 -36.60 -2.86
N SER A 165 48.80 -36.22 -1.69
CA SER A 165 48.82 -34.83 -1.22
C SER A 165 50.24 -34.27 -1.04
N GLU A 166 51.17 -35.05 -0.48
CA GLU A 166 52.58 -34.69 -0.36
C GLU A 166 53.27 -34.54 -1.74
N CYS A 167 52.93 -35.39 -2.72
CA CYS A 167 53.41 -35.23 -4.10
C CYS A 167 52.91 -33.91 -4.72
N PHE A 168 51.64 -33.56 -4.52
CA PHE A 168 51.09 -32.28 -4.98
C PHE A 168 51.78 -31.10 -4.28
N ALA A 169 51.93 -31.14 -2.96
CA ALA A 169 52.57 -30.08 -2.17
C ALA A 169 54.02 -29.81 -2.63
N ALA A 170 54.79 -30.87 -2.90
CA ALA A 170 56.17 -30.76 -3.34
C ALA A 170 56.33 -30.19 -4.77
N MET A 171 55.28 -30.22 -5.59
CA MET A 171 55.34 -29.89 -7.03
C MET A 171 54.67 -28.56 -7.40
N ILE A 172 54.04 -27.86 -6.46
CA ILE A 172 53.29 -26.60 -6.70
C ILE A 172 54.15 -25.49 -7.31
N SER A 173 55.45 -25.44 -7.03
CA SER A 173 56.34 -24.36 -7.49
C SER A 173 57.11 -24.65 -8.79
N GLY A 174 57.06 -25.88 -9.33
CA GLY A 174 57.98 -26.32 -10.39
C GLY A 174 57.35 -26.97 -11.61
N SER A 175 56.47 -27.97 -11.44
CA SER A 175 55.88 -28.74 -12.56
C SER A 175 54.69 -29.62 -12.13
N ALA A 176 53.70 -29.03 -11.45
CA ALA A 176 52.50 -29.75 -11.00
C ALA A 176 51.66 -30.38 -12.13
N ASP A 177 51.91 -30.03 -13.40
CA ASP A 177 51.11 -30.47 -14.55
C ASP A 177 51.08 -31.99 -14.72
N VAL A 178 52.16 -32.72 -14.45
CA VAL A 178 52.17 -34.19 -14.60
C VAL A 178 51.31 -34.87 -13.54
N CYS A 179 51.34 -34.38 -12.29
CA CYS A 179 50.52 -34.92 -11.19
C CYS A 179 49.03 -34.59 -11.41
N VAL A 180 48.73 -33.37 -11.89
CA VAL A 180 47.37 -32.96 -12.26
C VAL A 180 46.87 -33.75 -13.47
N SER A 181 47.69 -33.97 -14.49
CA SER A 181 47.33 -34.78 -15.66
C SER A 181 47.02 -36.23 -15.26
N ALA A 182 47.81 -36.83 -14.38
CA ALA A 182 47.53 -38.16 -13.85
C ALA A 182 46.21 -38.21 -13.06
N LEU A 183 45.92 -37.18 -12.24
CA LEU A 183 44.65 -37.05 -11.53
C LEU A 183 43.46 -36.92 -12.47
N LEU A 184 43.56 -36.07 -13.49
CA LEU A 184 42.50 -35.86 -14.47
C LEU A 184 42.28 -37.11 -15.34
N GLU A 185 43.34 -37.76 -15.80
CA GLU A 185 43.24 -39.02 -16.57
C GLU A 185 42.57 -40.13 -15.76
N ALA A 186 42.94 -40.27 -14.47
CA ALA A 186 42.27 -41.18 -13.55
C ALA A 186 40.80 -40.80 -13.31
N SER A 187 40.49 -39.49 -13.22
CA SER A 187 39.10 -39.03 -13.06
C SER A 187 38.23 -39.38 -14.28
N VAL A 188 38.78 -39.27 -15.49
CA VAL A 188 38.07 -39.66 -16.71
C VAL A 188 37.84 -41.18 -16.76
N LYS A 189 38.77 -41.97 -16.22
CA LYS A 189 38.74 -43.43 -16.27
C LYS A 189 37.88 -44.09 -15.19
N TYR A 190 37.85 -43.52 -13.98
CA TYR A 190 37.26 -44.16 -12.78
C TYR A 190 36.08 -43.37 -12.17
N SER A 191 35.67 -42.22 -12.74
CA SER A 191 34.44 -41.51 -12.37
C SER A 191 33.20 -42.39 -12.64
N PRO A 192 32.17 -42.38 -11.77
CA PRO A 192 31.95 -41.47 -10.63
C PRO A 192 32.53 -41.97 -9.29
N HIS A 193 33.08 -43.19 -9.24
CA HIS A 193 33.56 -43.79 -7.98
C HIS A 193 34.85 -43.18 -7.44
N PHE A 194 35.58 -42.44 -8.29
CA PHE A 194 36.82 -41.74 -7.95
C PHE A 194 36.63 -40.26 -7.54
N ASP A 195 35.41 -39.71 -7.65
CA ASP A 195 35.15 -38.27 -7.46
C ASP A 195 35.54 -37.76 -6.06
N TRP A 196 35.47 -38.62 -5.04
CA TRP A 196 35.88 -38.30 -3.67
C TRP A 196 37.38 -37.97 -3.55
N VAL A 197 38.23 -38.59 -4.38
CA VAL A 197 39.68 -38.32 -4.41
C VAL A 197 39.94 -36.94 -4.97
N VAL A 198 39.26 -36.60 -6.07
CA VAL A 198 39.36 -35.27 -6.69
C VAL A 198 38.83 -34.18 -5.76
N ALA A 199 37.73 -34.46 -5.03
CA ALA A 199 37.17 -33.54 -4.05
C ALA A 199 38.10 -33.32 -2.84
N HIS A 200 38.75 -34.38 -2.32
CA HIS A 200 39.69 -34.25 -1.21
C HIS A 200 40.95 -33.47 -1.62
N LEU A 201 41.61 -33.87 -2.72
CA LEU A 201 42.77 -33.16 -3.24
C LEU A 201 42.43 -31.72 -3.65
N GLY A 202 41.23 -31.50 -4.21
CA GLY A 202 40.67 -30.19 -4.52
C GLY A 202 40.47 -29.30 -3.29
N SER A 203 40.25 -29.88 -2.11
CA SER A 203 40.19 -29.14 -0.84
C SER A 203 41.59 -28.74 -0.35
N CYS A 204 42.60 -29.58 -0.59
CA CYS A 204 44.00 -29.26 -0.27
C CYS A 204 44.60 -28.23 -1.23
N PHE A 205 44.26 -28.29 -2.53
CA PHE A 205 44.83 -27.45 -3.60
C PHE A 205 43.76 -26.81 -4.50
N PRO A 206 42.89 -25.93 -3.95
CA PRO A 206 41.69 -25.47 -4.63
C PRO A 206 41.94 -24.66 -5.91
N GLN A 207 42.93 -23.77 -5.92
CA GLN A 207 43.21 -22.90 -7.07
C GLN A 207 43.60 -23.70 -8.32
N THR A 208 44.47 -24.70 -8.17
CA THR A 208 44.97 -25.48 -9.32
C THR A 208 43.94 -26.47 -9.82
N ILE A 209 43.26 -27.16 -8.90
CA ILE A 209 42.36 -28.28 -9.26
C ILE A 209 41.01 -27.76 -9.77
N ILE A 210 40.39 -26.75 -9.16
CA ILE A 210 39.08 -26.22 -9.61
C ILE A 210 39.16 -25.76 -11.07
N THR A 211 40.18 -24.97 -11.40
CA THR A 211 40.37 -24.40 -12.75
C THR A 211 40.60 -25.51 -13.78
N ARG A 212 41.35 -26.56 -13.41
CA ARG A 212 41.65 -27.70 -14.29
C ARG A 212 40.46 -28.65 -14.46
N VAL A 213 39.66 -28.87 -13.41
CA VAL A 213 38.40 -29.64 -13.47
C VAL A 213 37.38 -28.96 -14.38
N LEU A 214 37.22 -27.63 -14.26
CA LEU A 214 36.35 -26.86 -15.15
C LEU A 214 36.82 -26.93 -16.62
N MET A 215 38.12 -26.79 -16.86
CA MET A 215 38.70 -26.91 -18.21
C MET A 215 38.55 -28.31 -18.80
N CYS A 216 38.66 -29.36 -17.98
CA CYS A 216 38.42 -30.74 -18.39
C CYS A 216 36.95 -30.95 -18.75
N GLY A 217 36.03 -30.46 -17.91
CA GLY A 217 34.58 -30.51 -18.18
C GLY A 217 34.21 -29.75 -19.46
N LEU A 218 34.83 -28.60 -19.71
CA LEU A 218 34.62 -27.81 -20.92
C LEU A 218 35.12 -28.54 -22.17
N LYS A 219 36.30 -29.15 -22.13
CA LYS A 219 36.82 -29.97 -23.24
C LYS A 219 35.87 -31.12 -23.57
N ASP A 220 35.43 -31.86 -22.55
CA ASP A 220 34.49 -32.97 -22.74
C ASP A 220 33.15 -32.50 -23.32
N PHE A 221 32.64 -31.34 -22.87
CA PHE A 221 31.44 -30.73 -23.44
C PHE A 221 31.60 -30.39 -24.93
N CYS A 222 32.75 -29.84 -25.33
CA CYS A 222 33.05 -29.58 -26.75
C CYS A 222 33.11 -30.86 -27.59
N TYR A 223 33.76 -31.92 -27.11
CA TYR A 223 33.87 -33.19 -27.84
C TYR A 223 32.53 -33.90 -28.03
N HIS A 224 31.68 -33.91 -26.99
CA HIS A 224 30.36 -34.53 -27.07
C HIS A 224 29.36 -33.75 -27.95
N GLY A 225 29.54 -32.43 -28.13
CA GLY A 225 28.74 -31.64 -29.05
C GLY A 225 29.05 -31.88 -30.54
N SER A 226 30.21 -32.45 -30.85
CA SER A 226 30.70 -32.68 -32.23
C SER A 226 30.46 -34.09 -32.79
N SER A 227 30.02 -35.05 -31.97
CA SER A 227 29.93 -36.47 -32.36
C SER A 227 28.51 -37.03 -32.20
N GLN A 228 27.62 -36.68 -33.13
CA GLN A 228 26.45 -37.52 -33.44
C GLN A 228 26.77 -38.38 -34.67
N SER A 229 27.40 -39.54 -34.45
CA SER A 229 27.28 -40.68 -35.36
C SER A 229 27.61 -41.99 -34.63
N ASP A 230 26.57 -42.81 -34.48
CA ASP A 230 26.54 -44.27 -34.36
C ASP A 230 27.69 -44.99 -33.64
N MET A 231 27.57 -45.18 -32.33
CA MET A 231 28.02 -46.41 -31.64
C MET A 231 27.10 -46.72 -30.44
N PRO A 232 26.73 -48.00 -30.19
CA PRO A 232 25.81 -48.37 -29.13
C PRO A 232 26.51 -48.48 -27.77
N SER A 233 25.89 -47.81 -26.79
CA SER A 233 25.81 -48.17 -25.35
C SER A 233 27.00 -48.90 -24.69
N SER A 234 27.90 -48.13 -24.10
CA SER A 234 28.48 -48.47 -22.78
C SER A 234 28.12 -47.34 -21.81
N GLU A 235 27.49 -47.70 -20.69
CA GLU A 235 27.09 -46.89 -19.53
C GLU A 235 27.37 -45.37 -19.60
N LYS A 236 26.37 -44.64 -20.08
CA LYS A 236 26.34 -43.18 -20.12
C LYS A 236 26.05 -42.62 -18.70
N VAL A 237 27.05 -42.56 -17.84
CA VAL A 237 26.99 -41.62 -16.70
C VAL A 237 27.43 -40.24 -17.21
N PRO A 238 26.61 -39.19 -17.09
CA PRO A 238 26.98 -37.87 -17.56
C PRO A 238 28.14 -37.35 -16.69
N LYS A 239 29.35 -37.27 -17.26
CA LYS A 239 30.55 -36.70 -16.61
C LYS A 239 30.31 -35.31 -16.00
N MET A 240 29.32 -34.56 -16.52
CA MET A 240 28.88 -33.29 -15.97
C MET A 240 28.34 -33.41 -14.52
N ALA A 241 27.66 -34.51 -14.18
CA ALA A 241 27.16 -34.75 -12.83
C ALA A 241 28.30 -34.94 -11.81
N SER A 242 29.40 -35.58 -12.22
CA SER A 242 30.63 -35.69 -11.43
C SER A 242 31.27 -34.32 -11.20
N VAL A 243 31.45 -33.51 -12.26
CA VAL A 243 31.96 -32.12 -12.14
C VAL A 243 31.11 -31.29 -11.17
N VAL A 244 29.78 -31.38 -11.29
CA VAL A 244 28.83 -30.69 -10.42
C VAL A 244 28.91 -31.21 -8.98
N GLY A 245 29.03 -32.52 -8.78
CA GLY A 245 29.17 -33.14 -7.45
C GLY A 245 30.46 -32.71 -6.74
N ILE A 246 31.59 -32.72 -7.45
CA ILE A 246 32.90 -32.27 -6.95
C ILE A 246 32.85 -30.78 -6.58
N LEU A 247 32.38 -29.93 -7.49
CA LEU A 247 32.27 -28.49 -7.23
C LEU A 247 31.26 -28.18 -6.12
N GLY A 248 30.16 -28.93 -6.04
CA GLY A 248 29.17 -28.82 -4.97
C GLY A 248 29.77 -29.09 -3.60
N HIS A 249 30.61 -30.12 -3.47
CA HIS A 249 31.34 -30.40 -2.23
C HIS A 249 32.34 -29.29 -1.88
N LEU A 250 33.14 -28.85 -2.86
CA LEU A 250 34.16 -27.79 -2.67
C LEU A 250 33.55 -26.42 -2.36
N ALA A 251 32.31 -26.16 -2.79
CA ALA A 251 31.68 -24.85 -2.64
C ALA A 251 31.50 -24.42 -1.18
N GLY A 252 31.35 -25.36 -0.24
CA GLY A 252 31.18 -25.07 1.18
C GLY A 252 32.40 -24.40 1.82
N GLN A 253 33.62 -24.76 1.43
CA GLN A 253 34.86 -24.25 2.03
C GLN A 253 35.65 -23.31 1.09
N HIS A 254 35.49 -23.46 -0.22
CA HIS A 254 36.29 -22.76 -1.24
C HIS A 254 35.46 -22.00 -2.27
N GLY A 255 34.25 -21.55 -1.91
CA GLY A 255 33.35 -20.83 -2.81
C GLY A 255 33.98 -19.61 -3.51
N GLN A 256 34.88 -18.87 -2.85
CA GLN A 256 35.58 -17.73 -3.47
C GLN A 256 36.53 -18.15 -4.61
N ASN A 257 37.20 -19.30 -4.48
CA ASN A 257 38.08 -19.81 -5.52
C ASN A 257 37.28 -20.28 -6.73
N ILE A 258 36.11 -20.89 -6.49
CA ILE A 258 35.15 -21.26 -7.54
C ILE A 258 34.64 -20.02 -8.27
N ARG A 259 34.23 -18.97 -7.55
CA ARG A 259 33.81 -17.69 -8.12
C ARG A 259 34.88 -17.10 -9.04
N LYS A 260 36.12 -17.00 -8.55
CA LYS A 260 37.25 -16.47 -9.32
C LYS A 260 37.55 -17.29 -10.58
N ALA A 261 37.49 -18.62 -10.47
CA ALA A 261 37.72 -19.51 -11.61
C ALA A 261 36.61 -19.41 -12.68
N LEU A 262 35.33 -19.35 -12.27
CA LEU A 262 34.20 -19.19 -13.19
C LEU A 262 34.21 -17.82 -13.87
N LEU A 263 34.50 -16.74 -13.12
CA LEU A 263 34.70 -15.41 -13.69
C LEU A 263 35.88 -15.37 -14.66
N GLY A 264 37.01 -15.99 -14.30
CA GLY A 264 38.18 -16.06 -15.18
C GLY A 264 37.89 -16.76 -16.51
N LEU A 265 37.13 -17.88 -16.48
CA LEU A 265 36.68 -18.56 -17.70
C LEU A 265 35.73 -17.70 -18.53
N PHE A 266 34.82 -16.97 -17.88
CA PHE A 266 33.93 -16.05 -18.57
C PHE A 266 34.69 -14.89 -19.23
N GLU A 267 35.61 -14.24 -18.53
CA GLU A 267 36.46 -13.17 -19.09
C GLU A 267 37.36 -13.66 -20.23
N GLU A 268 37.90 -14.87 -20.10
CA GLU A 268 38.70 -15.51 -21.16
C GLU A 268 37.87 -15.78 -22.42
N SER A 269 36.58 -16.09 -22.28
CA SER A 269 35.66 -16.26 -23.41
C SER A 269 35.38 -14.95 -24.19
N LEU A 270 35.58 -13.79 -23.56
CA LEU A 270 35.31 -12.47 -24.15
C LEU A 270 36.52 -11.89 -24.92
N ARG A 271 37.64 -12.63 -25.02
CA ARG A 271 38.83 -12.21 -25.77
C ARG A 271 38.59 -12.28 -27.30
N PRO A 272 39.25 -11.42 -28.09
CA PRO A 272 38.95 -11.26 -29.53
C PRO A 272 39.36 -12.44 -30.43
N ASP A 273 40.27 -13.32 -29.98
CA ASP A 273 40.75 -14.50 -30.74
C ASP A 273 40.05 -15.78 -30.26
N ALA A 274 38.76 -15.92 -30.57
CA ALA A 274 37.91 -16.98 -30.00
C ALA A 274 38.16 -18.37 -30.62
N ASP A 275 38.80 -19.27 -29.87
CA ASP A 275 38.87 -20.70 -30.19
C ASP A 275 37.49 -21.39 -30.05
N ALA A 276 37.28 -22.54 -30.72
CA ALA A 276 36.04 -23.33 -30.62
C ALA A 276 35.66 -23.69 -29.15
N MET A 277 36.66 -23.78 -28.28
CA MET A 277 36.51 -24.00 -26.84
C MET A 277 35.97 -22.76 -26.10
N GLN A 278 36.43 -21.56 -26.48
CA GLN A 278 35.98 -20.30 -25.89
C GLN A 278 34.53 -19.98 -26.25
N LEU A 279 34.10 -20.30 -27.47
CA LEU A 279 32.70 -20.15 -27.91
C LEU A 279 31.72 -21.08 -27.17
N SER A 280 32.19 -22.26 -26.76
CA SER A 280 31.38 -23.23 -26.01
C SER A 280 31.31 -22.95 -24.50
N THR A 281 32.09 -21.96 -24.02
CA THR A 281 32.25 -21.67 -22.58
C THR A 281 30.96 -21.13 -21.97
N VAL A 282 30.28 -20.18 -22.62
CA VAL A 282 29.03 -19.60 -22.09
C VAL A 282 27.89 -20.64 -22.02
N PRO A 283 27.60 -21.44 -23.06
CA PRO A 283 26.64 -22.55 -22.97
C PRO A 283 27.00 -23.57 -21.89
N PHE A 284 28.29 -23.90 -21.75
CA PHE A 284 28.78 -24.80 -20.70
C PHE A 284 28.52 -24.26 -19.29
N LEU A 285 28.80 -22.97 -19.05
CA LEU A 285 28.53 -22.32 -17.76
C LEU A 285 27.04 -22.29 -17.43
N LEU A 286 26.16 -22.02 -18.40
CA LEU A 286 24.71 -22.05 -18.22
C LEU A 286 24.20 -23.47 -17.92
N GLN A 287 24.78 -24.48 -18.57
CA GLN A 287 24.44 -25.88 -18.29
C GLN A 287 24.91 -26.33 -16.91
N LEU A 288 26.09 -25.89 -16.44
CA LEU A 288 26.53 -26.13 -15.07
C LEU A 288 25.60 -25.48 -14.04
N ALA A 289 25.13 -24.26 -14.35
CA ALA A 289 24.18 -23.54 -13.52
C ALA A 289 22.83 -24.28 -13.37
N SER A 290 22.37 -24.95 -14.43
CA SER A 290 21.08 -25.67 -14.42
C SER A 290 21.10 -26.92 -13.53
N MET A 291 22.29 -27.51 -13.34
CA MET A 291 22.49 -28.72 -12.54
C MET A 291 22.80 -28.43 -11.06
N SER A 292 23.17 -27.19 -10.69
CA SER A 292 23.51 -26.83 -9.32
C SER A 292 23.06 -25.43 -8.93
N ASN A 293 22.18 -25.36 -7.92
CA ASN A 293 21.70 -24.09 -7.36
C ASN A 293 22.85 -23.25 -6.75
N MET A 294 23.86 -23.90 -6.16
CA MET A 294 25.02 -23.21 -5.57
C MET A 294 25.87 -22.53 -6.65
N LEU A 295 26.08 -23.21 -7.79
CA LEU A 295 26.79 -22.62 -8.92
C LEU A 295 25.95 -21.53 -9.57
N LEU A 296 24.63 -21.71 -9.68
CA LEU A 296 23.72 -20.66 -10.16
C LEU A 296 23.84 -19.37 -9.34
N GLN A 297 23.84 -19.47 -8.00
CA GLN A 297 24.01 -18.30 -7.11
C GLN A 297 25.34 -17.57 -7.34
N VAL A 298 26.43 -18.32 -7.50
CA VAL A 298 27.74 -17.76 -7.82
C VAL A 298 27.72 -17.02 -9.17
N LEU A 299 27.08 -17.61 -10.19
CA LEU A 299 26.99 -17.02 -11.52
C LEU A 299 26.09 -15.77 -11.52
N THR A 300 24.93 -15.79 -10.84
CA THR A 300 23.98 -14.65 -10.84
C THR A 300 24.48 -13.46 -10.05
N THR A 301 25.31 -13.67 -9.03
CA THR A 301 25.85 -12.57 -8.22
C THR A 301 27.05 -11.89 -8.88
N ASP A 302 28.01 -12.67 -9.35
CA ASP A 302 29.31 -12.14 -9.78
C ASP A 302 29.38 -11.88 -11.29
N ILE A 303 28.81 -12.74 -12.15
CA ILE A 303 28.85 -12.52 -13.62
C ILE A 303 27.99 -11.33 -14.03
N VAL A 304 26.84 -11.12 -13.39
CA VAL A 304 25.96 -9.97 -13.70
C VAL A 304 26.69 -8.63 -13.53
N HIS A 305 27.64 -8.54 -12.59
CA HIS A 305 28.48 -7.36 -12.43
C HIS A 305 29.52 -7.17 -13.55
N THR A 306 29.88 -8.24 -14.27
CA THR A 306 30.81 -8.20 -15.42
C THR A 306 30.13 -8.01 -16.77
N LEU A 307 28.79 -8.15 -16.84
CA LEU A 307 27.99 -7.93 -18.05
C LEU A 307 27.88 -6.43 -18.37
N SER A 308 28.99 -5.81 -18.78
CA SER A 308 29.01 -4.45 -19.32
C SER A 308 28.44 -4.39 -20.74
N THR A 309 28.10 -3.18 -21.22
CA THR A 309 27.62 -2.92 -22.59
C THR A 309 28.59 -3.49 -23.65
N SER A 310 29.89 -3.33 -23.43
CA SER A 310 30.95 -3.86 -24.29
C SER A 310 31.00 -5.39 -24.30
N ALA A 311 30.80 -6.05 -23.14
CA ALA A 311 30.78 -7.51 -23.04
C ALA A 311 29.57 -8.11 -23.77
N MET A 312 28.39 -7.49 -23.60
CA MET A 312 27.16 -7.91 -24.29
C MET A 312 27.25 -7.76 -25.81
N ASN A 313 27.86 -6.66 -26.28
CA ASN A 313 28.09 -6.44 -27.71
C ASN A 313 29.08 -7.46 -28.30
N LYS A 314 30.14 -7.82 -27.55
CA LYS A 314 31.10 -8.87 -27.96
C LYS A 314 30.45 -10.25 -28.03
N LEU A 315 29.67 -10.63 -27.01
CA LEU A 315 28.89 -11.87 -27.03
C LEU A 315 27.94 -11.91 -28.23
N SER A 316 27.23 -10.81 -28.49
CA SER A 316 26.32 -10.73 -29.64
C SER A 316 27.03 -10.93 -30.98
N LYS A 317 28.24 -10.38 -31.15
CA LYS A 317 29.08 -10.60 -32.35
C LYS A 317 29.51 -12.07 -32.46
N GLN A 318 30.03 -12.67 -31.39
CA GLN A 318 30.43 -14.07 -31.33
C GLN A 318 29.28 -15.03 -31.69
N PHE A 319 28.07 -14.78 -31.18
CA PHE A 319 26.87 -15.57 -31.50
C PHE A 319 26.29 -15.30 -32.90
N THR A 320 26.62 -14.17 -33.54
CA THR A 320 26.09 -13.81 -34.87
C THR A 320 27.00 -14.25 -36.00
N GLU A 321 28.32 -14.22 -35.80
CA GLU A 321 29.33 -14.50 -36.83
C GLU A 321 29.54 -16.01 -37.08
N GLN A 322 29.10 -16.91 -36.19
CA GLN A 322 29.27 -18.35 -36.38
C GLN A 322 27.96 -19.15 -36.32
N LYS A 323 27.58 -19.74 -37.46
CA LYS A 323 26.65 -20.88 -37.56
C LYS A 323 27.43 -22.18 -37.31
N SER A 324 27.76 -22.49 -36.07
CA SER A 324 28.28 -23.83 -35.74
C SER A 324 27.12 -24.86 -35.71
N PRO A 325 27.32 -26.11 -36.15
CA PRO A 325 26.26 -27.12 -36.23
C PRO A 325 25.73 -27.62 -34.87
N SER A 326 26.38 -27.29 -33.74
CA SER A 326 25.91 -27.60 -32.38
C SER A 326 24.91 -26.58 -31.81
N MET A 327 24.73 -25.44 -32.49
CA MET A 327 23.96 -24.27 -32.04
C MET A 327 22.58 -24.15 -32.74
N GLN A 328 21.95 -25.27 -33.12
CA GLN A 328 20.66 -25.24 -33.81
C GLN A 328 19.46 -24.86 -32.92
N ASP A 329 19.63 -24.78 -31.59
CA ASP A 329 18.52 -24.49 -30.67
C ASP A 329 18.74 -23.21 -29.85
N THR A 330 18.80 -22.07 -30.54
CA THR A 330 18.80 -20.74 -29.89
C THR A 330 17.56 -20.53 -29.02
N ALA A 331 16.44 -21.17 -29.38
CA ALA A 331 15.23 -21.20 -28.59
C ALA A 331 15.42 -22.02 -27.29
N GLY A 332 16.05 -23.18 -27.37
CA GLY A 332 16.44 -23.99 -26.20
C GLY A 332 17.36 -23.24 -25.24
N LEU A 333 18.33 -22.48 -25.74
CA LEU A 333 19.22 -21.66 -24.90
C LEU A 333 18.46 -20.50 -24.22
N LEU A 334 17.56 -19.82 -24.94
CA LEU A 334 16.72 -18.76 -24.38
C LEU A 334 15.79 -19.31 -23.29
N SER A 335 15.17 -20.46 -23.53
CA SER A 335 14.35 -21.17 -22.55
C SER A 335 15.16 -21.57 -21.31
N LEU A 336 16.39 -22.06 -21.50
CA LEU A 336 17.30 -22.36 -20.40
C LEU A 336 17.63 -21.12 -19.57
N VAL A 337 17.94 -19.98 -20.22
CA VAL A 337 18.21 -18.72 -19.53
C VAL A 337 17.00 -18.27 -18.71
N VAL A 338 15.80 -18.31 -19.28
CA VAL A 338 14.56 -17.97 -18.54
C VAL A 338 14.36 -18.92 -17.36
N HIS A 339 14.55 -20.22 -17.55
CA HIS A 339 14.48 -21.21 -16.47
C HIS A 339 15.47 -20.92 -15.34
N LEU A 340 16.73 -20.60 -15.67
CA LEU A 340 17.75 -20.23 -14.68
C LEU A 340 17.38 -18.95 -13.93
N ILE A 341 16.82 -17.94 -14.62
CA ILE A 341 16.34 -16.70 -13.98
C ILE A 341 15.26 -17.06 -12.95
N THR A 342 14.28 -17.90 -13.27
CA THR A 342 13.21 -18.28 -12.33
C THR A 342 13.70 -19.02 -11.08
N ARG A 343 14.87 -19.68 -11.16
CA ARG A 343 15.51 -20.42 -10.05
C ARG A 343 16.52 -19.58 -9.26
N SER A 344 16.84 -18.37 -9.71
CA SER A 344 17.78 -17.49 -9.01
C SER A 344 17.16 -16.95 -7.72
N SER A 345 17.90 -17.01 -6.61
CA SER A 345 17.52 -16.41 -5.33
C SER A 345 18.32 -15.14 -5.08
N GLU A 346 19.63 -15.29 -4.82
CA GLU A 346 20.53 -14.17 -4.57
C GLU A 346 20.91 -13.45 -5.87
N GLY A 347 20.81 -12.11 -5.86
CA GLY A 347 21.10 -11.26 -7.03
C GLY A 347 19.94 -11.12 -8.03
N ALA A 348 18.78 -11.75 -7.80
CA ALA A 348 17.61 -11.69 -8.67
C ALA A 348 17.15 -10.24 -8.98
N TYR A 349 17.15 -9.36 -7.98
CA TYR A 349 16.81 -7.94 -8.16
C TYR A 349 17.79 -7.21 -9.10
N LYS A 350 19.11 -7.43 -8.93
CA LYS A 350 20.14 -6.82 -9.78
C LYS A 350 20.06 -7.34 -11.21
N LEU A 351 19.80 -8.64 -11.38
CA LEU A 351 19.59 -9.27 -12.68
C LEU A 351 18.36 -8.70 -13.39
N LEU A 352 17.25 -8.54 -12.68
CA LEU A 352 16.04 -7.92 -13.22
C LEU A 352 16.31 -6.46 -13.63
N GLN A 353 17.00 -5.69 -12.79
CA GLN A 353 17.35 -4.31 -13.11
C GLN A 353 18.24 -4.23 -14.36
N PHE A 354 19.25 -5.08 -14.45
CA PHE A 354 20.11 -5.18 -15.63
C PHE A 354 19.31 -5.49 -16.91
N LEU A 355 18.38 -6.45 -16.84
CA LEU A 355 17.53 -6.80 -17.99
C LEU A 355 16.59 -5.65 -18.39
N LEU A 356 15.99 -4.95 -17.42
CA LEU A 356 15.13 -3.80 -17.67
C LEU A 356 15.89 -2.61 -18.27
N ASP A 357 17.08 -2.31 -17.75
CA ASP A 357 17.93 -1.22 -18.23
C ASP A 357 18.53 -1.56 -19.61
N SER A 358 18.84 -2.83 -19.88
CA SER A 358 19.35 -3.30 -21.18
C SER A 358 18.28 -3.44 -22.25
N ALA A 359 17.02 -3.75 -21.89
CA ALA A 359 15.92 -3.91 -22.84
C ALA A 359 15.35 -2.56 -23.33
N VAL A 360 15.37 -1.54 -22.47
CA VAL A 360 14.87 -0.19 -22.77
C VAL A 360 16.01 0.81 -22.63
N TRP A 361 16.55 1.24 -23.76
CA TRP A 361 17.57 2.29 -23.79
C TRP A 361 16.95 3.65 -23.45
N SER A 362 17.51 4.33 -22.45
CA SER A 362 17.17 5.72 -22.12
C SER A 362 18.28 6.65 -22.64
N PRO A 363 17.96 7.68 -23.45
CA PRO A 363 18.95 8.63 -23.97
C PRO A 363 19.57 9.55 -22.89
N GLU A 364 19.06 9.55 -21.66
CA GLU A 364 19.47 10.46 -20.58
C GLU A 364 20.67 9.93 -19.76
N GLN A 365 21.08 8.68 -19.97
CA GLN A 365 22.22 8.07 -19.25
C GLN A 365 23.59 8.29 -19.92
N ASP A 366 23.65 8.87 -21.12
CA ASP A 366 24.91 9.24 -21.77
C ASP A 366 25.31 10.67 -21.39
N SER A 367 25.96 10.81 -20.24
CA SER A 367 27.03 11.81 -20.12
C SER A 367 28.15 11.40 -21.08
N MET A 368 28.25 12.04 -22.25
CA MET A 368 29.40 12.27 -23.18
C MET A 368 30.61 11.28 -23.31
N ASP A 369 30.68 10.15 -22.61
CA ASP A 369 31.89 9.32 -22.43
C ASP A 369 31.65 7.80 -22.69
N CYS A 370 30.52 7.39 -23.29
CA CYS A 370 30.29 5.97 -23.60
C CYS A 370 30.64 5.66 -25.07
N GLU A 371 31.84 5.10 -25.30
CA GLU A 371 32.38 4.85 -26.66
C GLU A 371 31.63 3.79 -27.49
N ASP A 372 30.69 3.01 -26.92
CA ASP A 372 29.94 1.97 -27.66
C ASP A 372 28.48 1.78 -27.15
N PRO A 373 27.45 2.22 -27.90
CA PRO A 373 26.04 1.97 -27.54
C PRO A 373 25.67 0.48 -27.66
N LEU A 374 24.70 0.03 -26.84
CA LEU A 374 24.23 -1.36 -26.86
C LEU A 374 23.59 -1.70 -28.23
N SER A 375 24.01 -2.81 -28.84
CA SER A 375 23.52 -3.21 -30.16
C SER A 375 22.00 -3.44 -30.16
N ALA A 376 21.34 -3.10 -31.28
CA ALA A 376 19.88 -3.29 -31.42
C ALA A 376 19.46 -4.76 -31.25
N LYS A 377 20.33 -5.70 -31.61
CA LYS A 377 20.09 -7.15 -31.47
C LYS A 377 20.06 -7.57 -30.00
N VAL A 378 21.01 -7.09 -29.18
CA VAL A 378 21.02 -7.36 -27.73
C VAL A 378 19.77 -6.80 -27.07
N ARG A 379 19.39 -5.56 -27.38
CA ARG A 379 18.16 -4.93 -26.85
C ARG A 379 16.91 -5.75 -27.18
N HIS A 380 16.80 -6.21 -28.42
CA HIS A 380 15.70 -7.06 -28.85
C HIS A 380 15.70 -8.40 -28.09
N THR A 381 16.86 -9.05 -27.94
CA THR A 381 16.97 -10.31 -27.18
C THR A 381 16.59 -10.12 -25.72
N CYS A 382 17.03 -9.05 -25.05
CA CYS A 382 16.63 -8.74 -23.67
C CYS A 382 15.11 -8.50 -23.55
N SER A 383 14.50 -7.82 -24.52
CA SER A 383 13.02 -7.67 -24.58
C SER A 383 12.33 -9.02 -24.71
N VAL A 384 12.81 -9.91 -25.58
CA VAL A 384 12.25 -11.26 -25.77
C VAL A 384 12.40 -12.11 -24.50
N VAL A 385 13.55 -12.02 -23.82
CA VAL A 385 13.77 -12.70 -22.54
C VAL A 385 12.80 -12.18 -21.47
N MET A 386 12.57 -10.86 -21.40
CA MET A 386 11.58 -10.28 -20.48
C MET A 386 10.15 -10.73 -20.79
N ASP A 387 9.77 -10.74 -22.07
CA ASP A 387 8.44 -11.21 -22.50
C ASP A 387 8.25 -12.69 -22.14
N GLN A 388 9.23 -13.55 -22.43
CA GLN A 388 9.18 -14.98 -22.11
C GLN A 388 9.18 -15.21 -20.60
N LEU A 389 9.98 -14.46 -19.82
CA LEU A 389 10.02 -14.57 -18.36
C LEU A 389 8.66 -14.25 -17.74
N VAL A 390 8.00 -13.18 -18.17
CA VAL A 390 6.68 -12.80 -17.67
C VAL A 390 5.64 -13.88 -18.01
N ILE A 391 5.65 -14.39 -19.26
CA ILE A 391 4.75 -15.45 -19.70
C ILE A 391 4.98 -16.75 -18.90
N ASP A 392 6.23 -17.16 -18.72
CA ASP A 392 6.57 -18.38 -17.99
C ASP A 392 6.18 -18.26 -16.52
N LEU A 393 6.46 -17.12 -15.87
CA LEU A 393 6.03 -16.86 -14.48
C LEU A 393 4.51 -16.88 -14.36
N GLN A 394 3.79 -16.26 -15.29
CA GLN A 394 2.33 -16.32 -15.37
C GLN A 394 1.86 -17.78 -15.50
N GLN A 395 2.42 -18.58 -16.41
CA GLN A 395 2.04 -19.98 -16.58
C GLN A 395 2.33 -20.81 -15.33
N ILE A 396 3.48 -20.62 -14.68
CA ILE A 396 3.85 -21.34 -13.45
C ILE A 396 2.85 -21.03 -12.34
N ILE A 397 2.55 -19.75 -12.10
CA ILE A 397 1.56 -19.33 -11.09
C ILE A 397 0.17 -19.84 -11.45
N HIS A 398 -0.20 -19.80 -12.73
CA HIS A 398 -1.50 -20.29 -13.17
C HIS A 398 -1.64 -21.81 -12.97
N ARG A 399 -0.58 -22.58 -13.22
CA ARG A 399 -0.55 -24.04 -12.98
C ARG A 399 -0.47 -24.40 -11.49
N LYS A 400 0.07 -23.53 -10.64
CA LYS A 400 0.23 -23.74 -9.18
C LYS A 400 -1.09 -23.82 -8.40
N GLY A 401 -2.25 -23.60 -9.02
CA GLY A 401 -3.58 -23.53 -8.39
C GLY A 401 -4.03 -24.73 -7.52
N SER A 402 -3.23 -25.79 -7.39
CA SER A 402 -3.50 -26.95 -6.51
C SER A 402 -2.35 -27.39 -5.60
N ASN A 403 -1.10 -26.89 -5.73
CA ASN A 403 0.05 -27.40 -4.97
C ASN A 403 0.85 -26.30 -4.24
N PRO A 404 0.83 -26.24 -2.90
CA PRO A 404 1.53 -25.21 -2.11
C PRO A 404 3.06 -25.39 -2.02
N SER A 405 3.64 -26.49 -2.52
CA SER A 405 5.03 -26.88 -2.26
C SER A 405 6.08 -26.42 -3.28
N THR A 406 5.71 -25.74 -4.37
CA THR A 406 6.69 -25.25 -5.36
C THR A 406 7.10 -23.82 -5.03
N GLU A 407 8.23 -23.68 -4.34
CA GLU A 407 8.88 -22.38 -4.13
C GLU A 407 9.47 -21.88 -5.45
N ILE A 408 9.24 -20.60 -5.76
CA ILE A 408 9.87 -19.91 -6.90
C ILE A 408 10.89 -18.94 -6.29
N PRO A 409 12.18 -19.30 -6.25
CA PRO A 409 13.20 -18.51 -5.56
C PRO A 409 13.29 -17.08 -6.07
N PHE A 410 13.05 -16.87 -7.37
CA PHE A 410 13.07 -15.55 -8.00
C PHE A 410 11.99 -14.62 -7.43
N LEU A 411 10.74 -15.07 -7.34
CA LEU A 411 9.65 -14.25 -6.80
C LEU A 411 9.79 -14.01 -5.30
N ALA A 412 10.27 -15.02 -4.56
CA ALA A 412 10.57 -14.88 -3.14
C ALA A 412 11.65 -13.81 -2.89
N ALA A 413 12.69 -13.75 -3.72
CA ALA A 413 13.73 -12.72 -3.62
C ALA A 413 13.22 -11.31 -4.00
N LEU A 414 12.27 -11.22 -4.93
CA LEU A 414 11.67 -9.94 -5.32
C LEU A 414 10.68 -9.39 -4.30
N GLN A 415 10.11 -10.21 -3.42
CA GLN A 415 9.17 -9.77 -2.38
C GLN A 415 9.74 -8.62 -1.53
N GLY A 416 10.99 -8.74 -1.06
CA GLY A 416 11.66 -7.70 -0.26
C GLY A 416 11.88 -6.38 -1.00
N HIS A 417 11.78 -6.38 -2.34
CA HIS A 417 11.98 -5.23 -3.21
C HIS A 417 10.69 -4.75 -3.89
N ALA A 418 9.52 -5.30 -3.52
CA ALA A 418 8.25 -5.01 -4.19
C ALA A 418 7.86 -3.52 -4.13
N VAL A 419 8.10 -2.85 -2.99
CA VAL A 419 7.83 -1.41 -2.83
C VAL A 419 8.72 -0.59 -3.77
N HIS A 420 10.01 -0.88 -3.80
CA HIS A 420 10.96 -0.18 -4.67
C HIS A 420 10.70 -0.44 -6.16
N LEU A 421 10.20 -1.63 -6.53
CA LEU A 421 9.72 -1.89 -7.90
C LEU A 421 8.45 -1.10 -8.22
N ALA A 422 7.54 -0.94 -7.26
CA ALA A 422 6.38 -0.07 -7.39
C ALA A 422 6.80 1.40 -7.52
N ASP A 423 7.79 1.88 -6.76
CA ASP A 423 8.35 3.24 -6.91
C ASP A 423 8.94 3.46 -8.31
N LYS A 424 9.72 2.50 -8.84
CA LYS A 424 10.22 2.56 -10.23
C LYS A 424 9.08 2.59 -11.24
N LEU A 425 8.04 1.77 -11.05
CA LEU A 425 6.83 1.81 -11.88
C LEU A 425 6.16 3.19 -11.84
N MET A 426 6.18 3.89 -10.70
CA MET A 426 5.63 5.24 -10.60
C MET A 426 6.48 6.29 -11.32
N ALA A 427 7.81 6.19 -11.24
CA ALA A 427 8.75 7.14 -11.82
C ALA A 427 8.94 6.98 -13.34
N ASP A 428 8.88 5.76 -13.87
CA ASP A 428 9.15 5.48 -15.28
C ASP A 428 8.01 5.95 -16.21
N THR A 429 8.33 6.58 -17.34
CA THR A 429 7.34 6.99 -18.36
C THR A 429 7.23 6.02 -19.54
N ASN A 430 8.11 5.02 -19.63
CA ASN A 430 8.13 4.08 -20.75
C ASN A 430 7.04 3.00 -20.63
N SER A 431 6.15 2.92 -21.63
CA SER A 431 5.01 2.00 -21.62
C SER A 431 5.37 0.51 -21.58
N LYS A 432 6.43 0.08 -22.28
CA LYS A 432 6.89 -1.32 -22.25
C LYS A 432 7.48 -1.70 -20.90
N ARG A 433 8.34 -0.84 -20.35
CA ARG A 433 8.94 -1.05 -19.02
C ARG A 433 7.87 -1.09 -17.94
N CYS A 434 6.89 -0.19 -18.00
CA CYS A 434 5.74 -0.19 -17.11
C CYS A 434 4.92 -1.48 -17.22
N SER A 435 4.72 -2.00 -18.45
CA SER A 435 3.99 -3.26 -18.66
C SER A 435 4.70 -4.48 -18.08
N TRP A 436 6.03 -4.57 -18.21
CA TRP A 436 6.78 -5.66 -17.57
C TRP A 436 6.77 -5.55 -16.05
N LEU A 437 6.98 -4.35 -15.52
CA LEU A 437 6.95 -4.10 -14.08
C LEU A 437 5.57 -4.39 -13.48
N SER A 438 4.48 -3.96 -14.13
CA SER A 438 3.11 -4.22 -13.64
C SER A 438 2.78 -5.71 -13.63
N LYS A 439 3.10 -6.43 -14.71
CA LYS A 439 2.89 -7.89 -14.78
C LYS A 439 3.76 -8.65 -13.78
N LEU A 440 5.01 -8.25 -13.58
CA LEU A 440 5.90 -8.85 -12.57
C LEU A 440 5.40 -8.60 -11.14
N LEU A 441 5.01 -7.36 -10.82
CA LEU A 441 4.42 -7.03 -9.52
C LEU A 441 3.11 -7.79 -9.30
N CYS A 442 2.31 -7.99 -10.35
CA CYS A 442 1.13 -8.84 -10.31
C CYS A 442 1.49 -10.29 -9.93
N GLN A 443 2.50 -10.87 -10.57
CA GLN A 443 2.98 -12.21 -10.25
C GLN A 443 3.56 -12.33 -8.84
N VAL A 444 4.31 -11.32 -8.36
CA VAL A 444 4.82 -11.27 -6.97
C VAL A 444 3.66 -11.23 -5.97
N GLY A 445 2.65 -10.38 -6.21
CA GLY A 445 1.46 -10.31 -5.37
C GLY A 445 0.69 -11.63 -5.33
N LEU A 446 0.48 -12.26 -6.48
CA LEU A 446 -0.19 -13.57 -6.58
C LEU A 446 0.60 -14.69 -5.88
N TYR A 447 1.94 -14.66 -5.91
CA TYR A 447 2.79 -15.65 -5.27
C TYR A 447 2.86 -15.50 -3.75
N CYS A 448 3.04 -14.28 -3.25
CA CYS A 448 3.17 -13.98 -1.81
C CYS A 448 1.81 -13.94 -1.09
N GLY A 449 0.71 -13.90 -1.83
CA GLY A 449 -0.65 -13.95 -1.30
C GLY A 449 -1.27 -12.56 -1.06
N ILE A 450 -2.45 -12.58 -0.44
CA ILE A 450 -3.36 -11.43 -0.37
C ILE A 450 -2.79 -10.20 0.35
N THR A 451 -1.96 -10.39 1.37
CA THR A 451 -1.35 -9.28 2.11
C THR A 451 -0.39 -8.51 1.22
N SER A 452 0.52 -9.19 0.52
CA SER A 452 1.47 -8.55 -0.39
C SER A 452 0.78 -7.94 -1.60
N ALA A 453 -0.23 -8.61 -2.18
CA ALA A 453 -1.00 -8.08 -3.30
C ALA A 453 -1.70 -6.77 -2.93
N SER A 454 -2.35 -6.72 -1.76
CA SER A 454 -2.99 -5.51 -1.26
C SER A 454 -2.01 -4.39 -0.90
N ASP A 455 -0.79 -4.72 -0.44
CA ASP A 455 0.26 -3.71 -0.18
C ASP A 455 0.76 -3.05 -1.47
N ILE A 456 0.98 -3.85 -2.52
CA ILE A 456 1.42 -3.36 -3.84
C ILE A 456 0.35 -2.44 -4.43
N LEU A 457 -0.90 -2.89 -4.48
CA LEU A 457 -2.00 -2.09 -5.02
C LEU A 457 -2.24 -0.81 -4.20
N CYS A 458 -2.18 -0.89 -2.86
CA CYS A 458 -2.32 0.27 -1.98
C CYS A 458 -1.22 1.30 -2.25
N HIS A 459 0.02 0.84 -2.43
CA HIS A 459 1.14 1.71 -2.77
C HIS A 459 0.93 2.46 -4.10
N ILE A 460 0.38 1.79 -5.12
CA ILE A 460 0.08 2.43 -6.41
C ILE A 460 -1.01 3.51 -6.24
N VAL A 461 -2.10 3.24 -5.51
CA VAL A 461 -3.18 4.23 -5.27
C VAL A 461 -2.66 5.46 -4.53
N VAL A 462 -1.78 5.25 -3.56
CA VAL A 462 -1.18 6.34 -2.75
C VAL A 462 -0.28 7.23 -3.61
N ASN A 463 0.55 6.64 -4.47
CA ASN A 463 1.63 7.34 -5.17
C ASN A 463 1.33 7.70 -6.64
N ALA A 464 0.20 7.28 -7.22
CA ALA A 464 -0.18 7.58 -8.62
C ALA A 464 -0.25 9.07 -8.93
N THR A 465 0.59 9.53 -9.85
CA THR A 465 0.66 10.92 -10.35
C THR A 465 -0.31 11.19 -11.49
N ASP A 466 -0.53 10.19 -12.36
CA ASP A 466 -1.22 10.35 -13.63
C ASP A 466 -2.30 9.28 -13.86
N MET A 467 -3.24 9.60 -14.75
CA MET A 467 -4.32 8.68 -15.15
C MET A 467 -3.80 7.37 -15.76
N GLU A 468 -2.65 7.39 -16.44
CA GLU A 468 -2.02 6.17 -16.97
C GLU A 468 -1.63 5.20 -15.85
N LYS A 469 -1.11 5.71 -14.72
CA LYS A 469 -0.77 4.89 -13.55
C LYS A 469 -2.01 4.33 -12.86
N LEU A 470 -3.11 5.08 -12.86
CA LEU A 470 -4.40 4.60 -12.37
C LEU A 470 -5.00 3.51 -13.29
N ASN A 471 -4.78 3.58 -14.60
CA ASN A 471 -5.17 2.49 -15.51
C ASN A 471 -4.39 1.21 -15.22
N ILE A 472 -3.08 1.32 -14.94
CA ILE A 472 -2.26 0.17 -14.52
C ILE A 472 -2.81 -0.45 -13.22
N PHE A 473 -3.25 0.37 -12.27
CA PHE A 473 -3.92 -0.13 -11.06
C PHE A 473 -5.19 -0.93 -11.40
N ILE A 474 -6.04 -0.44 -12.30
CA ILE A 474 -7.28 -1.15 -12.70
C ILE A 474 -6.94 -2.49 -13.37
N GLU A 475 -5.98 -2.50 -14.30
CA GLU A 475 -5.53 -3.73 -14.99
C GLU A 475 -4.99 -4.76 -13.99
N MET A 476 -4.09 -4.33 -13.08
CA MET A 476 -3.51 -5.21 -12.06
C MET A 476 -4.57 -5.71 -11.07
N LYS A 477 -5.50 -4.85 -10.65
CA LYS A 477 -6.64 -5.23 -9.80
C LYS A 477 -7.43 -6.36 -10.46
N CYS A 478 -7.84 -6.18 -11.72
CA CYS A 478 -8.62 -7.19 -12.44
C CYS A 478 -7.87 -8.52 -12.59
N GLU A 479 -6.57 -8.50 -12.88
CA GLU A 479 -5.76 -9.73 -12.97
C GLU A 479 -5.66 -10.44 -11.61
N MET A 480 -5.41 -9.71 -10.51
CA MET A 480 -5.29 -10.28 -9.17
C MET A 480 -6.62 -10.84 -8.64
N GLU A 481 -7.75 -10.18 -8.92
CA GLU A 481 -9.09 -10.60 -8.48
C GLU A 481 -9.50 -11.97 -9.05
N THR A 482 -8.95 -12.38 -10.20
CA THR A 482 -9.24 -13.71 -10.78
C THR A 482 -8.82 -14.87 -9.86
N ARG A 483 -7.81 -14.65 -9.02
CA ARG A 483 -7.20 -15.65 -8.13
C ARG A 483 -7.48 -15.37 -6.66
N LEU A 484 -7.56 -14.09 -6.30
CA LEU A 484 -7.68 -13.61 -4.94
C LEU A 484 -8.87 -12.64 -4.85
N PRO A 485 -10.10 -13.14 -4.56
CA PRO A 485 -11.30 -12.31 -4.62
C PRO A 485 -11.29 -11.15 -3.61
N ASP A 486 -10.67 -11.32 -2.44
CA ASP A 486 -10.69 -10.31 -1.37
C ASP A 486 -9.54 -9.28 -1.45
N VAL A 487 -8.81 -9.19 -2.56
CA VAL A 487 -7.67 -8.25 -2.68
C VAL A 487 -8.13 -6.80 -2.65
N THR A 488 -9.21 -6.46 -3.36
CA THR A 488 -9.73 -5.10 -3.40
C THR A 488 -10.22 -4.58 -2.06
N PRO A 489 -11.07 -5.30 -1.28
CA PRO A 489 -11.47 -4.81 0.05
C PRO A 489 -10.28 -4.62 0.99
N ASN A 490 -9.30 -5.54 0.99
CA ASN A 490 -8.09 -5.38 1.81
C ASN A 490 -7.22 -4.20 1.37
N THR A 491 -7.13 -3.95 0.06
CA THR A 491 -6.41 -2.79 -0.49
C THR A 491 -7.04 -1.47 -0.05
N ILE A 492 -8.37 -1.38 -0.13
CA ILE A 492 -9.11 -0.18 0.30
C ILE A 492 -9.04 0.00 1.81
N GLN A 493 -9.15 -1.07 2.60
CA GLN A 493 -8.97 -1.00 4.04
C GLN A 493 -7.59 -0.42 4.40
N LYS A 494 -6.50 -0.95 3.82
CA LYS A 494 -5.14 -0.43 4.03
C LYS A 494 -4.97 1.01 3.56
N ALA A 495 -5.59 1.38 2.44
CA ALA A 495 -5.56 2.77 1.95
C ALA A 495 -6.27 3.72 2.92
N VAL A 496 -7.39 3.30 3.51
CA VAL A 496 -8.13 4.08 4.52
C VAL A 496 -7.36 4.15 5.84
N GLU A 497 -6.68 3.09 6.27
CA GLU A 497 -5.80 3.12 7.44
C GLU A 497 -4.66 4.15 7.28
N ARG A 498 -4.12 4.30 6.07
CA ARG A 498 -3.11 5.33 5.74
C ARG A 498 -3.64 6.77 5.74
N LEU A 499 -4.96 7.00 5.79
CA LEU A 499 -5.55 8.34 5.97
C LEU A 499 -5.40 8.88 7.40
N GLN A 500 -5.04 8.03 8.36
CA GLN A 500 -4.82 8.45 9.74
C GLN A 500 -3.60 9.39 9.85
N PRO A 501 -3.60 10.35 10.79
CA PRO A 501 -2.56 11.38 10.89
C PRO A 501 -1.15 10.86 11.21
N HIS A 502 -0.99 9.57 11.55
CA HIS A 502 0.29 8.95 11.86
C HIS A 502 1.17 8.65 10.65
N TYR A 503 0.60 8.65 9.44
CA TYR A 503 1.33 8.32 8.21
C TYR A 503 1.71 9.58 7.43
N GLU A 504 2.97 9.65 6.98
CA GLU A 504 3.47 10.69 6.08
C GLU A 504 3.03 10.40 4.63
N VAL A 505 1.78 10.71 4.32
CA VAL A 505 1.19 10.51 2.98
C VAL A 505 0.56 11.80 2.48
N ASP A 506 0.68 12.06 1.18
CA ASP A 506 -0.10 13.11 0.51
C ASP A 506 -1.58 12.69 0.43
N VAL A 507 -2.33 13.04 1.47
CA VAL A 507 -3.75 12.74 1.62
C VAL A 507 -4.58 13.36 0.51
N ALA A 508 -4.20 14.55 0.01
CA ALA A 508 -4.94 15.23 -1.05
C ALA A 508 -4.89 14.42 -2.35
N LYS A 509 -3.69 13.99 -2.73
CA LYS A 509 -3.44 13.15 -3.91
C LYS A 509 -4.15 11.80 -3.80
N MET A 510 -4.06 11.13 -2.65
CA MET A 510 -4.70 9.82 -2.47
C MET A 510 -6.23 9.90 -2.59
N ILE A 511 -6.86 10.90 -1.98
CA ILE A 511 -8.33 11.10 -2.07
C ILE A 511 -8.72 11.44 -3.51
N HIS A 512 -7.92 12.25 -4.22
CA HIS A 512 -8.14 12.54 -5.62
C HIS A 512 -8.05 11.28 -6.50
N ASN A 513 -7.05 10.43 -6.28
CA ASN A 513 -6.90 9.16 -7.00
C ASN A 513 -8.11 8.23 -6.80
N LEU A 514 -8.57 8.08 -5.55
CA LEU A 514 -9.78 7.33 -5.23
C LEU A 514 -11.02 7.92 -5.90
N LEU A 515 -11.14 9.24 -5.93
CA LEU A 515 -12.24 9.94 -6.60
C LEU A 515 -12.24 9.69 -8.11
N CYS A 516 -11.08 9.72 -8.76
CA CYS A 516 -10.95 9.43 -10.18
C CYS A 516 -11.36 7.98 -10.51
N ILE A 517 -10.92 7.01 -9.69
CA ILE A 517 -11.29 5.60 -9.85
C ILE A 517 -12.81 5.42 -9.69
N VAL A 518 -13.41 6.00 -8.65
CA VAL A 518 -14.86 5.90 -8.40
C VAL A 518 -15.69 6.57 -9.51
N LYS A 519 -15.26 7.74 -9.98
CA LYS A 519 -15.91 8.41 -11.12
C LYS A 519 -15.84 7.57 -12.39
N TRP A 520 -14.71 6.92 -12.63
CA TRP A 520 -14.52 6.04 -13.78
C TRP A 520 -15.40 4.78 -13.68
N GLU A 521 -15.41 4.06 -12.55
CA GLU A 521 -16.28 2.88 -12.33
C GLU A 521 -17.77 3.23 -12.55
N ARG A 522 -18.17 4.44 -12.15
CA ARG A 522 -19.52 4.94 -12.33
C ARG A 522 -19.88 5.28 -13.77
N GLN A 523 -18.94 5.83 -14.53
CA GLN A 523 -19.16 6.13 -15.95
C GLN A 523 -19.24 4.86 -16.80
N THR A 524 -18.51 3.82 -16.42
CA THR A 524 -18.47 2.53 -17.12
C THR A 524 -19.61 1.59 -16.73
N GLY A 525 -20.35 1.89 -15.65
CA GLY A 525 -21.51 1.09 -15.21
C GLY A 525 -21.14 -0.19 -14.46
N LEU A 526 -19.86 -0.36 -14.09
CA LEU A 526 -19.34 -1.52 -13.36
C LEU A 526 -19.78 -1.57 -11.88
N GLU A 527 -20.59 -0.61 -11.41
CA GLU A 527 -21.15 -0.55 -10.05
C GLU A 527 -22.03 -1.76 -9.69
N LEU A 528 -22.60 -2.44 -10.70
CA LEU A 528 -23.64 -3.45 -10.54
C LEU A 528 -23.11 -4.90 -10.47
N ASP A 529 -21.88 -5.15 -10.91
CA ASP A 529 -21.44 -6.51 -11.26
C ASP A 529 -20.51 -7.18 -10.23
N SER A 530 -20.04 -6.50 -9.16
CA SER A 530 -19.29 -7.19 -8.11
C SER A 530 -19.35 -6.53 -6.73
N ASN A 531 -19.44 -7.37 -5.68
CA ASN A 531 -19.25 -6.93 -4.28
C ASN A 531 -17.82 -6.40 -4.03
N ASN A 532 -16.90 -6.57 -4.98
CA ASN A 532 -15.47 -6.24 -4.89
C ASN A 532 -15.09 -4.98 -5.71
N SER A 533 -16.06 -4.22 -6.23
CA SER A 533 -15.77 -2.91 -6.83
C SER A 533 -15.13 -1.95 -5.83
N VAL A 534 -14.31 -1.00 -6.29
CA VAL A 534 -13.74 0.01 -5.38
C VAL A 534 -14.86 0.82 -4.76
N PHE A 535 -15.88 1.17 -5.55
CA PHE A 535 -17.10 1.84 -5.09
C PHE A 535 -17.81 1.11 -3.92
N SER A 536 -18.05 -0.20 -4.03
CA SER A 536 -18.71 -0.99 -2.98
C SER A 536 -17.86 -1.12 -1.72
N CYS A 537 -16.54 -1.33 -1.86
CA CYS A 537 -15.63 -1.39 -0.72
C CYS A 537 -15.55 -0.05 0.00
N MET A 538 -15.48 1.07 -0.73
CA MET A 538 -15.44 2.41 -0.15
C MET A 538 -16.71 2.77 0.63
N LYS A 539 -17.88 2.26 0.22
CA LYS A 539 -19.13 2.43 0.98
C LYS A 539 -19.06 1.89 2.42
N ASN A 540 -18.22 0.88 2.68
CA ASN A 540 -18.06 0.32 4.01
C ASN A 540 -17.22 1.22 4.94
N HIS A 541 -16.38 2.09 4.36
CA HIS A 541 -15.45 2.98 5.08
C HIS A 541 -15.87 4.46 5.07
N VAL A 542 -17.15 4.73 4.83
CA VAL A 542 -17.67 6.11 4.66
C VAL A 542 -17.44 6.99 5.90
N VAL A 543 -17.50 6.41 7.10
CA VAL A 543 -17.24 7.16 8.34
C VAL A 543 -15.77 7.58 8.42
N ASP A 544 -14.85 6.67 8.14
CA ASP A 544 -13.41 6.93 8.19
C ASP A 544 -13.01 8.00 7.15
N LEU A 545 -13.60 7.94 5.96
CA LEU A 545 -13.46 8.98 4.93
C LEU A 545 -14.05 10.32 5.39
N ALA A 546 -15.22 10.31 6.02
CA ALA A 546 -15.86 11.54 6.51
C ALA A 546 -15.06 12.22 7.63
N THR A 547 -14.23 11.50 8.40
CA THR A 547 -13.35 12.14 9.39
C THR A 547 -12.34 13.10 8.75
N GLN A 548 -12.01 12.92 7.47
CA GLN A 548 -11.09 13.80 6.74
C GLN A 548 -11.68 15.19 6.50
N LEU A 549 -13.01 15.37 6.61
CA LEU A 549 -13.68 16.68 6.54
C LEU A 549 -13.30 17.62 7.69
N LEU A 550 -12.75 17.09 8.79
CA LEU A 550 -12.30 17.87 9.94
C LEU A 550 -10.91 18.50 9.73
N ARG A 551 -10.20 18.15 8.66
CA ARG A 551 -8.87 18.71 8.39
C ARG A 551 -8.96 20.19 8.01
N HIS A 552 -7.94 20.96 8.39
CA HIS A 552 -7.86 22.40 8.12
C HIS A 552 -7.65 22.75 6.64
N ASP A 553 -7.14 21.81 5.84
CA ASP A 553 -6.92 22.03 4.41
C ASP A 553 -8.23 21.86 3.62
N VAL A 554 -8.69 22.98 3.06
CA VAL A 554 -9.93 23.07 2.27
C VAL A 554 -9.88 22.20 1.03
N SER A 555 -8.70 22.00 0.43
CA SER A 555 -8.56 21.17 -0.78
C SER A 555 -8.86 19.69 -0.50
N ILE A 556 -8.36 19.18 0.62
CA ILE A 556 -8.60 17.81 1.10
C ILE A 556 -10.08 17.63 1.44
N SER A 557 -10.64 18.56 2.22
CA SER A 557 -12.05 18.48 2.61
C SER A 557 -12.99 18.62 1.42
N MET A 558 -12.64 19.41 0.40
CA MET A 558 -13.37 19.50 -0.87
C MET A 558 -13.35 18.18 -1.65
N ALA A 559 -12.17 17.59 -1.86
CA ALA A 559 -12.06 16.32 -2.56
C ALA A 559 -12.80 15.20 -1.80
N THR A 560 -12.78 15.24 -0.46
CA THR A 560 -13.47 14.31 0.41
C THR A 560 -14.99 14.44 0.28
N ILE A 561 -15.55 15.65 0.37
CA ILE A 561 -17.01 15.83 0.23
C ILE A 561 -17.48 15.50 -1.18
N GLU A 562 -16.67 15.77 -2.20
CA GLU A 562 -16.96 15.36 -3.58
C GLU A 562 -17.01 13.83 -3.70
N LEU A 563 -16.04 13.12 -3.11
CA LEU A 563 -16.01 11.66 -3.06
C LEU A 563 -17.25 11.10 -2.35
N LEU A 564 -17.58 11.61 -1.17
CA LEU A 564 -18.77 11.21 -0.41
C LEU A 564 -20.06 11.44 -1.21
N ALA A 565 -20.18 12.59 -1.88
CA ALA A 565 -21.32 12.90 -2.74
C ALA A 565 -21.43 11.95 -3.95
N THR A 566 -20.30 11.43 -4.46
CA THR A 566 -20.30 10.45 -5.56
C THR A 566 -20.71 9.05 -5.13
N LEU A 567 -20.41 8.64 -3.89
CA LEU A 567 -20.61 7.27 -3.40
C LEU A 567 -22.07 6.83 -3.27
N ARG A 568 -23.05 7.75 -3.22
CA ARG A 568 -24.52 7.46 -3.10
C ARG A 568 -24.87 6.29 -2.17
N LEU A 569 -25.17 6.61 -0.91
CA LEU A 569 -25.55 5.62 0.09
C LEU A 569 -26.98 5.13 -0.19
N THR A 570 -27.11 3.90 -0.67
CA THR A 570 -28.41 3.28 -1.00
C THR A 570 -28.86 2.24 0.04
N LYS A 571 -27.94 1.75 0.88
CA LYS A 571 -28.22 0.80 1.96
C LYS A 571 -28.62 1.55 3.23
N ALA A 572 -29.52 0.96 4.02
CA ALA A 572 -29.87 1.47 5.34
C ALA A 572 -28.61 1.55 6.22
N LEU A 573 -28.35 2.75 6.74
CA LEU A 573 -27.21 3.03 7.62
C LEU A 573 -27.58 2.69 9.06
N SER A 574 -26.62 2.20 9.85
CA SER A 574 -26.84 2.05 11.30
C SER A 574 -27.00 3.42 11.95
N SER A 575 -27.80 3.52 13.01
CA SER A 575 -28.06 4.80 13.69
C SER A 575 -26.77 5.49 14.20
N SER A 576 -25.77 4.70 14.61
CA SER A 576 -24.46 5.22 15.04
C SER A 576 -23.65 5.85 13.91
N VAL A 577 -23.67 5.24 12.72
CA VAL A 577 -23.01 5.75 11.51
C VAL A 577 -23.72 7.00 11.02
N SER A 578 -25.06 6.98 10.97
CA SER A 578 -25.88 8.12 10.60
C SER A 578 -25.60 9.34 11.48
N LEU A 579 -25.50 9.16 12.80
CA LEU A 579 -25.23 10.25 13.74
C LEU A 579 -23.85 10.87 13.53
N LYS A 580 -22.81 10.04 13.37
CA LYS A 580 -21.45 10.52 13.09
C LYS A 580 -21.37 11.27 11.77
N LEU A 581 -21.95 10.71 10.70
CA LEU A 581 -21.95 11.34 9.38
C LEU A 581 -22.70 12.67 9.38
N ALA A 582 -23.89 12.71 9.99
CA ALA A 582 -24.66 13.95 10.09
C ALA A 582 -23.87 15.04 10.83
N GLY A 583 -23.25 14.71 11.98
CA GLY A 583 -22.43 15.66 12.74
C GLY A 583 -21.23 16.19 11.94
N LEU A 584 -20.47 15.30 11.28
CA LEU A 584 -19.29 15.67 10.50
C LEU A 584 -19.63 16.56 9.30
N VAL A 585 -20.71 16.21 8.57
CA VAL A 585 -21.15 16.98 7.40
C VAL A 585 -21.71 18.34 7.80
N VAL A 586 -22.47 18.42 8.89
CA VAL A 586 -22.98 19.70 9.41
C VAL A 586 -21.83 20.60 9.87
N HIS A 587 -20.86 20.05 10.60
CA HIS A 587 -19.66 20.79 11.00
C HIS A 587 -18.90 21.35 9.78
N PHE A 588 -18.67 20.50 8.76
CA PHE A 588 -18.03 20.93 7.52
C PHE A 588 -18.84 21.99 6.77
N PHE A 589 -20.17 21.82 6.67
CA PHE A 589 -21.07 22.78 6.03
C PHE A 589 -20.94 24.18 6.64
N PHE A 590 -20.98 24.29 7.96
CA PHE A 590 -20.87 25.57 8.64
C PHE A 590 -19.47 26.19 8.54
N ASN A 591 -18.41 25.37 8.58
CA ASN A 591 -17.04 25.86 8.33
C ASN A 591 -16.90 26.39 6.89
N ALA A 592 -17.48 25.72 5.90
CA ALA A 592 -17.46 26.15 4.50
C ALA A 592 -18.20 27.49 4.27
N LEU A 593 -19.13 27.89 5.14
CA LEU A 593 -19.78 29.20 5.05
C LEU A 593 -18.82 30.37 5.33
N PHE A 594 -17.75 30.14 6.10
CA PHE A 594 -16.70 31.11 6.40
C PHE A 594 -15.58 31.14 5.36
N GLU A 595 -15.61 30.26 4.36
CA GLU A 595 -14.62 30.24 3.29
C GLU A 595 -14.64 31.56 2.50
N LYS A 596 -13.45 32.12 2.25
CA LYS A 596 -13.30 33.44 1.63
C LYS A 596 -13.38 33.37 0.11
N ASP A 597 -12.88 32.27 -0.48
CA ASP A 597 -12.90 32.06 -1.92
C ASP A 597 -14.31 31.66 -2.39
N ALA A 598 -14.94 32.53 -3.18
CA ALA A 598 -16.31 32.32 -3.66
C ALA A 598 -16.47 31.08 -4.55
N SER A 599 -15.45 30.74 -5.36
CA SER A 599 -15.51 29.56 -6.23
C SER A 599 -15.42 28.28 -5.40
N LYS A 600 -14.41 28.19 -4.53
CA LYS A 600 -14.24 27.02 -3.64
C LYS A 600 -15.44 26.84 -2.73
N LYS A 601 -15.95 27.94 -2.16
CA LYS A 601 -17.18 27.93 -1.36
C LYS A 601 -18.37 27.37 -2.14
N GLY A 602 -18.59 27.84 -3.37
CA GLY A 602 -19.67 27.33 -4.23
C GLY A 602 -19.57 25.82 -4.49
N HIS A 603 -18.37 25.32 -4.79
CA HIS A 603 -18.12 23.89 -4.99
C HIS A 603 -18.31 23.08 -3.71
N CYS A 604 -17.70 23.47 -2.58
CA CYS A 604 -17.83 22.80 -1.29
C CYS A 604 -19.30 22.71 -0.86
N LEU A 605 -20.02 23.83 -0.91
CA LEU A 605 -21.42 23.89 -0.52
C LEU A 605 -22.30 23.09 -1.49
N GLY A 606 -22.04 23.13 -2.80
CA GLY A 606 -22.76 22.36 -3.80
C GLY A 606 -22.60 20.84 -3.61
N TYR A 607 -21.39 20.35 -3.34
CA TYR A 607 -21.16 18.93 -3.04
C TYR A 607 -21.77 18.54 -1.69
N CYS A 608 -21.64 19.40 -0.67
CA CYS A 608 -22.25 19.17 0.63
C CYS A 608 -23.77 19.06 0.54
N ARG A 609 -24.44 19.96 -0.18
CA ARG A 609 -25.89 19.91 -0.43
C ARG A 609 -26.30 18.62 -1.14
N LYS A 610 -25.55 18.19 -2.17
CA LYS A 610 -25.79 16.91 -2.87
C LYS A 610 -25.68 15.72 -1.92
N PHE A 611 -24.69 15.71 -1.03
CA PHE A 611 -24.50 14.63 -0.07
C PHE A 611 -25.58 14.63 1.03
N ILE A 612 -25.93 15.79 1.58
CA ILE A 612 -27.04 15.96 2.54
C ILE A 612 -28.34 15.46 1.93
N LYS A 613 -28.65 15.86 0.70
CA LYS A 613 -29.85 15.38 -0.03
C LYS A 613 -29.85 13.86 -0.19
N CYS A 614 -28.69 13.24 -0.41
CA CYS A 614 -28.56 11.78 -0.44
C CYS A 614 -28.84 11.15 0.93
N LEU A 615 -28.30 11.71 2.02
CA LEU A 615 -28.52 11.22 3.38
C LEU A 615 -29.98 11.33 3.82
N CYS A 616 -30.65 12.44 3.47
CA CYS A 616 -32.04 12.72 3.83
C CYS A 616 -33.08 11.83 3.13
N GLN A 617 -32.66 10.99 2.17
CA GLN A 617 -33.52 9.93 1.62
C GLN A 617 -34.01 8.96 2.72
N HIS A 618 -33.19 8.74 3.74
CA HIS A 618 -33.57 7.95 4.91
C HIS A 618 -34.34 8.82 5.93
N PRO A 619 -35.53 8.41 6.37
CA PRO A 619 -36.39 9.24 7.23
C PRO A 619 -35.79 9.56 8.60
N GLU A 620 -35.10 8.61 9.23
CA GLU A 620 -34.42 8.81 10.53
C GLU A 620 -33.30 9.84 10.45
N VAL A 621 -32.50 9.77 9.37
CA VAL A 621 -31.37 10.68 9.14
C VAL A 621 -31.88 12.08 8.82
N ARG A 622 -33.01 12.20 8.12
CA ARG A 622 -33.64 13.48 7.78
C ARG A 622 -34.01 14.29 9.01
N GLN A 623 -34.72 13.69 9.97
CA GLN A 623 -35.10 14.38 11.21
C GLN A 623 -33.87 14.81 12.01
N MET A 624 -32.87 13.94 12.10
CA MET A 624 -31.59 14.24 12.76
C MET A 624 -30.82 15.37 12.07
N MET A 625 -30.77 15.37 10.73
CA MET A 625 -30.08 16.37 9.94
C MET A 625 -30.73 17.76 10.11
N VAL A 626 -32.07 17.83 10.05
CA VAL A 626 -32.81 19.08 10.29
C VAL A 626 -32.52 19.60 11.70
N ARG A 627 -32.50 18.72 12.72
CA ARG A 627 -32.15 19.08 14.10
C ARG A 627 -30.74 19.64 14.20
N PHE A 628 -29.72 18.92 13.73
CA PHE A 628 -28.33 19.36 13.81
C PHE A 628 -28.06 20.64 13.04
N LEU A 629 -28.65 20.80 11.84
CA LEU A 629 -28.52 22.04 11.06
C LEU A 629 -29.10 23.25 11.82
N LEU A 630 -30.28 23.09 12.43
CA LEU A 630 -30.94 24.20 13.13
C LEU A 630 -30.28 24.53 14.47
N GLU A 631 -29.90 23.52 15.25
CA GLU A 631 -29.12 23.71 16.50
C GLU A 631 -27.79 24.41 16.22
N ALA A 632 -27.07 23.98 15.18
CA ALA A 632 -25.81 24.61 14.79
C ALA A 632 -26.02 26.04 14.26
N ALA A 633 -27.09 26.33 13.52
CA ALA A 633 -27.41 27.69 13.05
C ALA A 633 -27.62 28.70 14.19
N VAL A 634 -28.13 28.22 15.33
CA VAL A 634 -28.40 29.03 16.54
C VAL A 634 -27.22 28.98 17.54
N SER A 635 -26.23 28.13 17.31
CA SER A 635 -25.02 28.04 18.13
C SER A 635 -24.18 29.32 18.06
N GLN A 636 -23.46 29.63 19.15
CA GLN A 636 -22.61 30.82 19.19
C GLN A 636 -21.43 30.74 18.20
N GLU A 637 -20.99 29.54 17.87
CA GLU A 637 -19.85 29.28 16.96
C GLU A 637 -20.18 29.67 15.51
N TYR A 638 -21.36 29.31 15.03
CA TYR A 638 -21.72 29.46 13.61
C TYR A 638 -22.74 30.55 13.31
N SER A 639 -23.49 31.03 14.32
CA SER A 639 -24.55 32.01 14.12
C SER A 639 -24.08 33.28 13.40
N ALA A 640 -22.82 33.70 13.57
CA ALA A 640 -22.24 34.84 12.87
C ALA A 640 -22.28 34.69 11.33
N ALA A 641 -22.12 33.47 10.79
CA ALA A 641 -22.20 33.20 9.35
C ALA A 641 -23.58 33.48 8.75
N LEU A 642 -24.62 33.39 9.58
CA LEU A 642 -26.03 33.57 9.23
C LEU A 642 -26.62 34.87 9.79
N GLY A 643 -25.78 35.80 10.25
CA GLY A 643 -26.22 37.12 10.72
C GLY A 643 -26.71 37.16 12.17
N GLY A 644 -26.37 36.13 12.95
CA GLY A 644 -26.65 36.08 14.37
C GLY A 644 -25.89 37.15 15.17
N LYS A 645 -26.55 37.70 16.20
CA LYS A 645 -25.94 38.68 17.10
C LYS A 645 -25.05 37.96 18.12
N PHE A 646 -23.78 38.35 18.18
CA PHE A 646 -22.85 37.83 19.18
C PHE A 646 -23.15 38.44 20.56
N ASP A 647 -23.48 37.60 21.56
CA ASP A 647 -23.57 38.03 22.95
C ASP A 647 -22.21 37.84 23.67
N PRO A 648 -21.50 38.93 24.01
CA PRO A 648 -20.20 38.86 24.68
C PRO A 648 -20.27 38.40 26.14
N LEU A 649 -21.46 38.36 26.77
CA LEU A 649 -21.61 37.97 28.17
C LEU A 649 -21.56 36.44 28.34
N THR A 650 -22.16 35.68 27.43
CA THR A 650 -22.17 34.21 27.43
C THR A 650 -20.83 33.61 27.00
N SER A 651 -20.10 34.26 26.10
CA SER A 651 -18.77 33.80 25.67
C SER A 651 -17.67 33.97 26.71
N ALA A 652 -17.89 34.79 27.74
CA ALA A 652 -16.90 35.01 28.80
C ALA A 652 -16.70 33.76 29.68
N GLU A 653 -17.62 32.81 29.63
CA GLU A 653 -17.52 31.53 30.34
C GLU A 653 -16.91 30.42 29.47
N SER A 654 -17.20 30.39 28.15
CA SER A 654 -16.67 29.38 27.21
C SER A 654 -15.27 29.71 26.65
N VAL A 655 -14.91 31.00 26.52
CA VAL A 655 -13.57 31.45 26.06
C VAL A 655 -12.52 31.41 27.19
N LYS A 656 -12.81 30.75 28.33
CA LYS A 656 -11.84 30.56 29.42
C LYS A 656 -10.64 29.66 29.03
N VAL A 657 -10.63 29.01 27.85
CA VAL A 657 -9.61 28.00 27.51
C VAL A 657 -8.49 28.50 26.57
N THR A 658 -8.67 29.55 25.77
CA THR A 658 -7.69 29.85 24.68
C THR A 658 -7.05 31.24 24.67
N ARG A 659 -7.37 32.12 25.63
CA ARG A 659 -6.50 33.30 25.87
C ARG A 659 -5.67 33.05 27.12
N PRO A 660 -4.33 33.12 27.05
CA PRO A 660 -3.53 33.09 28.26
C PRO A 660 -4.04 34.23 29.15
N LYS A 661 -4.55 33.89 30.33
CA LYS A 661 -4.78 34.89 31.37
C LYS A 661 -3.50 35.71 31.46
N PRO A 662 -3.53 37.04 31.30
CA PRO A 662 -2.32 37.83 31.49
C PRO A 662 -1.77 37.44 32.86
N MET A 663 -0.51 36.98 32.91
CA MET A 663 0.10 36.57 34.17
C MET A 663 -0.09 37.72 35.16
N ILE A 664 -0.55 37.39 36.37
CA ILE A 664 -0.82 38.39 37.42
C ILE A 664 0.37 39.34 37.59
N LEU A 665 1.59 38.83 37.36
CA LEU A 665 2.84 39.60 37.34
C LEU A 665 2.89 40.70 36.27
N GLU A 666 2.43 40.46 35.04
CA GLU A 666 2.39 41.48 33.98
C GLU A 666 1.30 42.53 34.22
N ALA A 667 0.14 42.10 34.73
CA ALA A 667 -0.93 43.00 35.13
C ALA A 667 -0.47 43.89 36.32
N ASN A 668 0.20 43.31 37.31
CA ASN A 668 0.77 44.03 38.46
C ASN A 668 1.92 44.95 38.04
N ARG A 669 2.81 44.53 37.11
CA ARG A 669 3.87 45.40 36.57
C ARG A 669 3.30 46.65 35.91
N LYS A 670 2.23 46.51 35.12
CA LYS A 670 1.52 47.67 34.54
C LYS A 670 0.90 48.54 35.63
N HIS A 671 0.35 47.96 36.69
CA HIS A 671 -0.23 48.73 37.81
C HIS A 671 0.84 49.48 38.62
N SER A 672 1.99 48.86 38.88
CA SER A 672 3.11 49.45 39.62
C SER A 672 3.77 50.63 38.91
N VAL A 673 3.80 50.65 37.57
CA VAL A 673 4.38 51.75 36.77
C VAL A 673 3.53 53.03 36.85
N TYR A 674 2.22 52.93 37.06
CA TYR A 674 1.32 54.08 37.22
C TYR A 674 1.04 54.47 38.69
N MET A 675 1.49 53.67 39.67
CA MET A 675 1.48 54.01 41.11
C MET A 675 2.66 54.87 41.54
N ALA A 676 3.28 55.63 40.62
CA ALA A 676 4.17 56.72 40.99
C ALA A 676 3.34 57.88 41.57
N LEU A 677 2.82 57.70 42.79
CA LEU A 677 2.30 58.80 43.60
C LEU A 677 3.48 59.59 44.21
N PRO A 678 3.36 60.92 44.30
CA PRO A 678 4.43 61.81 44.73
C PRO A 678 4.74 61.59 46.21
N GLN A 679 6.01 61.36 46.54
CA GLN A 679 6.69 61.42 47.85
C GLN A 679 5.88 61.75 49.15
N SER A 680 4.77 61.09 49.45
CA SER A 680 3.98 61.36 50.68
C SER A 680 3.13 60.16 51.08
N HIS A 681 2.91 60.02 52.39
CA HIS A 681 2.25 58.91 53.12
C HIS A 681 0.75 58.69 52.80
N ALA A 682 0.26 59.01 51.61
CA ALA A 682 -1.16 58.91 51.25
C ALA A 682 -1.49 57.62 50.47
N SER A 683 -2.66 57.03 50.78
CA SER A 683 -3.24 55.91 50.03
C SER A 683 -3.65 56.31 48.61
N VAL A 684 -3.90 55.31 47.74
CA VAL A 684 -4.40 55.51 46.36
C VAL A 684 -5.68 56.37 46.33
N PHE A 685 -5.82 57.25 45.34
CA PHE A 685 -6.93 58.22 45.23
C PHE A 685 -8.33 57.59 45.07
N HIS A 686 -8.44 56.35 44.55
CA HIS A 686 -9.72 55.65 44.37
C HIS A 686 -9.92 54.51 45.37
N ALA A 687 -11.19 54.21 45.72
CA ALA A 687 -11.55 53.10 46.60
C ALA A 687 -11.66 51.72 45.89
N GLY A 688 -11.29 51.64 44.60
CA GLY A 688 -11.33 50.42 43.78
C GLY A 688 -11.93 50.67 42.39
N VAL A 689 -12.04 49.61 41.58
CA VAL A 689 -12.70 49.65 40.25
C VAL A 689 -13.98 48.83 40.30
N ILE A 690 -15.09 49.39 39.82
CA ILE A 690 -16.34 48.64 39.63
C ILE A 690 -16.19 47.77 38.36
N GLY A 691 -16.16 46.44 38.53
CA GLY A 691 -16.04 45.48 37.43
C GLY A 691 -14.64 45.46 36.79
N LYS A 692 -14.58 45.42 35.44
CA LYS A 692 -13.32 45.33 34.66
C LYS A 692 -12.97 46.61 33.86
N GLY A 693 -13.66 47.73 34.10
CA GLY A 693 -13.49 48.97 33.33
C GLY A 693 -14.13 48.94 31.93
N LEU A 694 -13.60 49.75 31.00
CA LEU A 694 -14.09 49.87 29.62
C LEU A 694 -14.18 48.50 28.92
N LYS A 695 -15.37 48.14 28.43
CA LYS A 695 -15.59 46.89 27.68
C LYS A 695 -14.76 46.95 26.39
N LYS A 696 -13.78 46.05 26.22
CA LYS A 696 -13.09 45.88 24.94
C LYS A 696 -14.10 45.43 23.90
N GLN A 697 -14.21 46.17 22.79
CA GLN A 697 -14.97 45.70 21.64
C GLN A 697 -14.30 44.43 21.13
N ILE A 698 -15.05 43.32 21.11
CA ILE A 698 -14.61 42.08 20.48
C ILE A 698 -14.90 42.28 18.99
N GLU A 699 -13.86 42.21 18.16
CA GLU A 699 -14.00 42.22 16.70
C GLU A 699 -14.82 40.99 16.29
N THR A 700 -16.07 41.21 15.88
CA THR A 700 -16.90 40.17 15.26
C THR A 700 -16.32 39.82 13.88
N PRO A 701 -16.34 38.55 13.44
CA PRO A 701 -15.84 38.16 12.12
C PRO A 701 -16.53 38.99 11.02
N LEU A 702 -15.72 39.68 10.22
CA LEU A 702 -16.13 40.65 9.21
C LEU A 702 -16.71 39.95 7.97
N LEU A 703 -17.91 39.37 8.07
CA LEU A 703 -18.70 38.98 6.90
C LEU A 703 -19.54 40.17 6.42
N THR A 704 -19.55 40.40 5.10
CA THR A 704 -20.39 41.45 4.52
C THR A 704 -21.87 41.09 4.59
N LYS A 705 -22.76 42.08 4.65
CA LYS A 705 -24.22 41.84 4.66
C LYS A 705 -24.69 41.00 3.46
N ALA A 706 -24.07 41.19 2.29
CA ALA A 706 -24.37 40.41 1.09
C ALA A 706 -23.95 38.94 1.22
N GLN A 707 -22.77 38.66 1.79
CA GLN A 707 -22.33 37.27 2.05
C GLN A 707 -23.21 36.58 3.08
N VAL A 708 -23.61 37.28 4.15
CA VAL A 708 -24.55 36.75 5.16
C VAL A 708 -25.90 36.43 4.53
N PHE A 709 -26.40 37.31 3.66
CA PHE A 709 -27.65 37.08 2.93
C PHE A 709 -27.55 35.84 2.02
N ALA A 710 -26.49 35.71 1.23
CA ALA A 710 -26.26 34.54 0.40
C ALA A 710 -26.12 33.24 1.21
N ASN A 711 -25.44 33.30 2.37
CA ASN A 711 -25.32 32.16 3.28
C ASN A 711 -26.67 31.72 3.84
N ARG A 712 -27.51 32.67 4.27
CA ARG A 712 -28.88 32.38 4.76
C ARG A 712 -29.74 31.78 3.66
N GLN A 713 -29.67 32.31 2.45
CA GLN A 713 -30.38 31.74 1.30
C GLN A 713 -29.93 30.29 1.04
N PHE A 714 -28.63 30.03 1.01
CA PHE A 714 -28.11 28.68 0.80
C PHE A 714 -28.53 27.72 1.93
N PHE A 715 -28.50 28.18 3.19
CA PHE A 715 -28.99 27.41 4.32
C PHE A 715 -30.48 27.05 4.19
N SER A 716 -31.32 28.02 3.83
CA SER A 716 -32.74 27.78 3.56
C SER A 716 -32.96 26.78 2.43
N GLU A 717 -32.16 26.85 1.35
CA GLU A 717 -32.21 25.86 0.26
C GLU A 717 -31.83 24.45 0.73
N VAL A 718 -30.84 24.31 1.62
CA VAL A 718 -30.47 23.01 2.20
C VAL A 718 -31.59 22.46 3.10
N ILE A 719 -32.22 23.29 3.93
CA ILE A 719 -33.37 22.87 4.74
C ILE A 719 -34.54 22.45 3.85
N CYS A 720 -34.84 23.22 2.80
CA CYS A 720 -35.85 22.84 1.82
C CYS A 720 -35.53 21.50 1.15
N ASP A 721 -34.28 21.26 0.73
CA ASP A 721 -33.87 19.97 0.17
C ASP A 721 -34.02 18.80 1.15
N CYS A 722 -33.91 19.06 2.46
CA CYS A 722 -34.16 18.05 3.51
C CYS A 722 -35.66 17.79 3.70
N CYS A 723 -36.51 18.81 3.58
CA CYS A 723 -37.94 18.70 3.84
C CYS A 723 -38.75 18.26 2.61
N PHE A 724 -38.40 18.71 1.40
CA PHE A 724 -39.16 18.50 0.17
C PHE A 724 -38.46 17.50 -0.76
N ASN A 725 -38.92 16.24 -0.76
CA ASN A 725 -38.11 15.17 -1.35
C ASN A 725 -38.04 15.20 -2.90
N GLN A 726 -39.09 15.60 -3.63
CA GLN A 726 -39.10 15.64 -5.11
C GLN A 726 -40.16 16.60 -5.72
N GLY A 727 -40.19 17.87 -5.29
CA GLY A 727 -41.04 18.90 -5.90
C GLY A 727 -40.22 20.11 -6.36
N PRO A 728 -40.77 21.02 -7.18
CA PRO A 728 -40.13 22.31 -7.41
C PRO A 728 -39.90 22.97 -6.04
N THR A 729 -38.64 23.19 -5.68
CA THR A 729 -38.29 24.01 -4.52
C THR A 729 -39.04 25.34 -4.64
N PRO A 730 -39.77 25.78 -3.61
CA PRO A 730 -40.41 27.10 -3.65
C PRO A 730 -39.33 28.14 -3.99
N GLN A 731 -39.48 28.78 -5.15
CA GLN A 731 -38.53 29.79 -5.60
C GLN A 731 -38.65 31.03 -4.71
N CYS A 732 -37.57 31.27 -3.97
CA CYS A 732 -37.14 32.51 -3.30
C CYS A 732 -38.07 33.19 -2.26
N LEU A 733 -37.48 33.32 -1.06
CA LEU A 733 -37.91 34.11 0.11
C LEU A 733 -37.76 35.65 -0.08
N TYR A 734 -37.36 36.12 -1.27
CA TYR A 734 -37.06 37.53 -1.53
C TYR A 734 -37.41 37.94 -2.96
N PRO A 735 -38.10 39.07 -3.19
CA PRO A 735 -38.47 39.54 -4.51
C PRO A 735 -37.21 39.93 -5.30
N GLN A 736 -36.97 39.28 -6.42
CA GLN A 736 -36.11 39.84 -7.47
C GLN A 736 -36.85 41.05 -8.06
N SER A 737 -36.20 42.20 -8.06
CA SER A 737 -36.72 43.39 -8.73
C SER A 737 -37.05 43.05 -10.19
N ASP A 738 -38.29 43.34 -10.57
CA ASP A 738 -38.83 43.33 -11.93
C ASP A 738 -39.16 41.96 -12.53
N SER A 739 -40.21 41.32 -12.02
CA SER A 739 -41.16 40.59 -12.87
C SER A 739 -42.51 40.41 -12.19
N SER A 740 -43.57 40.88 -12.85
CA SER A 740 -44.97 40.76 -12.46
C SER A 740 -45.51 39.31 -12.47
N SER A 741 -44.65 38.30 -12.63
CA SER A 741 -44.99 36.88 -12.64
C SER A 741 -44.80 36.18 -11.28
N SER A 742 -44.27 36.86 -10.26
CA SER A 742 -44.00 36.24 -8.94
C SER A 742 -45.26 35.89 -8.13
N ARG A 743 -46.45 36.35 -8.54
CA ARG A 743 -47.74 35.97 -7.92
C ARG A 743 -48.31 34.66 -8.47
N ASP A 744 -47.92 34.24 -9.67
CA ASP A 744 -48.47 33.02 -10.29
C ASP A 744 -47.84 31.72 -9.74
N THR A 745 -46.63 31.81 -9.16
CA THR A 745 -45.98 30.69 -8.46
C THR A 745 -46.60 30.43 -7.07
N TYR A 746 -47.16 31.45 -6.43
CA TYR A 746 -47.94 31.30 -5.18
C TYR A 746 -49.18 30.43 -5.39
N LEU A 747 -49.79 30.47 -6.58
CA LEU A 747 -50.99 29.71 -6.92
C LEU A 747 -50.72 28.23 -7.24
N THR A 748 -49.48 27.83 -7.58
CA THR A 748 -49.20 26.45 -8.02
C THR A 748 -48.93 25.47 -6.87
N LEU A 749 -48.56 25.97 -5.68
CA LEU A 749 -48.48 25.17 -4.44
C LEU A 749 -49.79 25.19 -3.64
N VAL A 750 -50.58 26.27 -3.77
CA VAL A 750 -51.89 26.43 -3.12
C VAL A 750 -53.01 25.69 -3.85
N GLN A 751 -52.84 25.35 -5.13
CA GLN A 751 -53.78 24.48 -5.86
C GLN A 751 -53.59 23.00 -5.50
N GLY A 752 -54.10 22.61 -4.32
CA GLY A 752 -54.81 21.35 -4.12
C GLY A 752 -54.11 20.03 -4.46
N LYS A 753 -52.77 19.97 -4.48
CA LYS A 753 -52.06 18.69 -4.47
C LYS A 753 -51.64 18.35 -3.04
N PRO A 754 -52.01 17.18 -2.51
CA PRO A 754 -51.64 16.79 -1.16
C PRO A 754 -50.12 16.77 -1.05
N VAL A 755 -49.60 17.53 -0.08
CA VAL A 755 -48.21 17.44 0.35
C VAL A 755 -47.95 15.98 0.74
N SER A 756 -46.82 15.41 0.31
CA SER A 756 -46.46 14.04 0.72
C SER A 756 -46.41 13.96 2.24
N GLU A 757 -46.98 12.91 2.84
CA GLU A 757 -46.96 12.63 4.28
C GLU A 757 -45.56 12.78 4.90
N GLN A 758 -44.51 12.41 4.15
CA GLN A 758 -43.13 12.56 4.58
C GLN A 758 -42.64 14.01 4.66
N THR A 759 -43.14 14.89 3.78
CA THR A 759 -42.83 16.32 3.78
C THR A 759 -43.55 17.00 4.96
N GLU A 760 -44.81 16.65 5.21
CA GLU A 760 -45.56 17.15 6.36
C GLU A 760 -44.84 16.81 7.68
N GLN A 761 -44.39 15.55 7.83
CA GLN A 761 -43.65 15.13 9.02
C GLN A 761 -42.30 15.87 9.19
N ALA A 762 -41.60 16.16 8.09
CA ALA A 762 -40.35 16.92 8.14
C ALA A 762 -40.59 18.39 8.53
N LEU A 763 -41.62 19.04 7.97
CA LEU A 763 -42.01 20.41 8.32
C LEU A 763 -42.52 20.51 9.76
N LYS A 764 -43.28 19.52 10.23
CA LYS A 764 -43.70 19.41 11.63
C LYS A 764 -42.50 19.28 12.57
N THR A 765 -41.49 18.48 12.20
CA THR A 765 -40.25 18.35 12.96
C THR A 765 -39.51 19.69 13.02
N LEU A 766 -39.37 20.37 11.88
CA LEU A 766 -38.77 21.71 11.80
C LEU A 766 -39.51 22.71 12.71
N ALA A 767 -40.85 22.71 12.68
CA ALA A 767 -41.68 23.58 13.52
C ALA A 767 -41.47 23.33 15.02
N LEU A 768 -41.50 22.07 15.45
CA LEU A 768 -41.25 21.71 16.85
C LEU A 768 -39.84 22.11 17.31
N LEU A 769 -38.83 21.97 16.45
CA LEU A 769 -37.47 22.41 16.75
C LEU A 769 -37.35 23.93 16.85
N VAL A 770 -38.05 24.69 16.00
CA VAL A 770 -38.12 26.16 16.12
C VAL A 770 -38.74 26.55 17.46
N VAL A 771 -39.81 25.87 17.90
CA VAL A 771 -40.40 26.06 19.22
C VAL A 771 -39.40 25.77 20.33
N GLU A 772 -38.72 24.62 20.27
CA GLU A 772 -37.70 24.20 21.25
C GLU A 772 -36.55 25.23 21.38
N LEU A 773 -36.09 25.79 20.27
CA LEU A 773 -34.96 26.73 20.24
C LEU A 773 -35.33 28.19 20.60
N THR A 774 -36.60 28.54 20.54
CA THR A 774 -37.09 29.92 20.76
C THR A 774 -37.82 30.11 22.09
N THR A 775 -38.34 29.04 22.68
CA THR A 775 -39.09 29.10 23.95
C THR A 775 -38.27 28.43 25.06
N MET A 776 -38.17 29.09 26.22
CA MET A 776 -37.39 28.58 27.37
C MET A 776 -38.11 27.47 28.14
N ASP A 777 -39.45 27.45 28.12
CA ASP A 777 -40.29 26.59 28.96
C ASP A 777 -41.37 25.89 28.14
N VAL A 778 -41.74 24.68 28.56
CA VAL A 778 -42.86 23.90 28.01
C VAL A 778 -44.22 24.41 28.54
N LEU A 779 -44.19 25.21 29.61
CA LEU A 779 -45.39 25.76 30.25
C LEU A 779 -46.14 26.68 29.27
N TYR A 780 -47.45 26.42 29.12
CA TYR A 780 -48.35 27.16 28.25
C TYR A 780 -48.03 27.08 26.75
N ASN A 781 -47.41 26.02 26.24
CA ASN A 781 -47.19 25.80 24.80
C ASN A 781 -48.42 25.23 24.05
N GLY A 782 -49.60 25.30 24.68
CA GLY A 782 -50.85 24.89 24.04
C GLY A 782 -51.16 25.70 22.77
N LEU A 783 -51.92 25.09 21.86
CA LEU A 783 -52.34 25.70 20.59
C LEU A 783 -53.32 26.86 20.79
N HIS A 784 -54.12 26.82 21.85
CA HIS A 784 -55.14 27.82 22.16
C HIS A 784 -54.53 29.15 22.64
N TRP A 785 -55.03 30.25 22.07
CA TRP A 785 -54.65 31.58 22.49
C TRP A 785 -55.45 31.99 23.74
N PRO A 786 -54.79 32.45 24.82
CA PRO A 786 -55.48 32.82 26.05
C PRO A 786 -56.11 34.21 25.96
N GLU A 787 -56.81 34.62 27.02
CA GLU A 787 -57.30 35.99 27.19
C GLU A 787 -56.18 37.03 27.15
N GLU A 788 -56.51 38.26 26.76
CA GLU A 788 -55.49 39.30 26.55
C GLU A 788 -54.75 39.65 27.85
N ARG A 789 -55.46 39.64 28.99
CA ARG A 789 -54.85 39.81 30.32
C ARG A 789 -53.80 38.76 30.66
N TRP A 790 -53.85 37.59 30.01
CA TRP A 790 -52.86 36.53 30.23
C TRP A 790 -51.46 36.91 29.75
N MET A 791 -51.34 37.89 28.85
CA MET A 791 -50.06 38.40 28.38
C MET A 791 -49.21 38.96 29.54
N GLU A 792 -49.85 39.52 30.57
CA GLU A 792 -49.18 40.08 31.77
C GLU A 792 -48.41 39.02 32.57
N PHE A 793 -48.87 37.77 32.58
CA PHE A 793 -48.21 36.67 33.30
C PHE A 793 -47.07 36.02 32.50
N THR A 794 -46.97 36.29 31.19
CA THR A 794 -46.00 35.64 30.29
C THR A 794 -45.04 36.63 29.63
N VAL A 795 -44.97 37.87 30.12
CA VAL A 795 -44.19 38.98 29.54
C VAL A 795 -42.73 38.59 29.30
N GLU A 796 -42.04 38.01 30.30
CA GLU A 796 -40.61 37.67 30.16
C GLU A 796 -40.37 36.64 29.07
N ARG A 797 -41.23 35.61 28.99
CA ARG A 797 -41.17 34.60 27.93
C ARG A 797 -41.38 35.23 26.56
N ASN A 798 -42.40 36.09 26.42
CA ASN A 798 -42.73 36.74 25.15
C ASN A 798 -41.58 37.66 24.69
N LEU A 799 -41.00 38.42 25.61
CA LEU A 799 -39.81 39.25 25.37
C LEU A 799 -38.57 38.40 25.02
N PHE A 800 -38.39 37.26 25.68
CA PHE A 800 -37.31 36.31 25.38
C PHE A 800 -37.46 35.75 23.97
N THR A 801 -38.64 35.24 23.60
CA THR A 801 -38.92 34.71 22.25
C THR A 801 -38.63 35.76 21.18
N ARG A 802 -39.08 37.01 21.38
CA ARG A 802 -38.75 38.13 20.49
C ARG A 802 -37.24 38.36 20.40
N LYS A 803 -36.56 38.49 21.54
CA LYS A 803 -35.10 38.69 21.57
C LYS A 803 -34.35 37.57 20.87
N LYS A 804 -34.78 36.31 21.04
CA LYS A 804 -34.20 35.12 20.40
C LYS A 804 -34.33 35.20 18.88
N ILE A 805 -35.53 35.43 18.37
CA ILE A 805 -35.77 35.54 16.93
C ILE A 805 -35.02 36.74 16.32
N GLU A 806 -34.95 37.88 17.02
CA GLU A 806 -34.16 39.03 16.61
C GLU A 806 -32.63 38.81 16.69
N ALA A 807 -32.18 37.90 17.56
CA ALA A 807 -30.77 37.54 17.69
C ALA A 807 -30.33 36.57 16.59
N TYR A 808 -31.23 35.73 16.07
CA TYR A 808 -30.96 34.73 15.05
C TYR A 808 -31.94 34.87 13.87
N PRO A 809 -31.63 35.71 12.86
CA PRO A 809 -32.53 35.99 11.72
C PRO A 809 -32.96 34.75 10.93
N VAL A 810 -32.15 33.69 10.95
CA VAL A 810 -32.47 32.40 10.30
C VAL A 810 -33.78 31.79 10.82
N LEU A 811 -34.17 32.05 12.07
CA LEU A 811 -35.42 31.53 12.64
C LEU A 811 -36.66 32.14 11.96
N TRP A 812 -36.56 33.39 11.46
CA TRP A 812 -37.60 33.97 10.61
C TRP A 812 -37.69 33.26 9.25
N ASP A 813 -36.55 32.96 8.64
CA ASP A 813 -36.53 32.21 7.37
C ASP A 813 -37.17 30.83 7.54
N MET A 814 -36.95 30.17 8.69
CA MET A 814 -37.60 28.89 9.01
C MET A 814 -39.10 29.04 9.21
N LEU A 815 -39.58 30.07 9.93
CA LEU A 815 -41.01 30.33 10.08
C LEU A 815 -41.69 30.58 8.73
N ASP A 816 -41.00 31.24 7.79
CA ASP A 816 -41.51 31.44 6.43
C ASP A 816 -41.55 30.12 5.64
N ILE A 817 -40.55 29.23 5.79
CA ILE A 817 -40.60 27.86 5.21
C ILE A 817 -41.72 27.02 5.84
N ILE A 818 -41.94 27.14 7.14
CA ILE A 818 -43.01 26.42 7.85
C ILE A 818 -44.39 26.93 7.40
N SER A 819 -44.51 28.22 7.05
CA SER A 819 -45.78 28.83 6.62
C SER A 819 -46.38 28.23 5.34
N TYR A 820 -45.63 27.42 4.59
CA TYR A 820 -46.18 26.68 3.45
C TYR A 820 -47.13 25.54 3.86
N ASP A 821 -47.14 25.13 5.13
CA ASP A 821 -48.00 24.08 5.65
C ASP A 821 -48.74 24.54 6.92
N TYR A 822 -50.07 24.55 6.86
CA TYR A 822 -50.93 24.98 7.98
C TYR A 822 -50.70 24.10 9.23
N SER A 823 -50.60 22.78 9.04
CA SER A 823 -50.41 21.80 10.13
C SER A 823 -49.09 22.05 10.87
N ALA A 824 -48.00 22.27 10.16
CA ALA A 824 -46.70 22.61 10.73
C ALA A 824 -46.70 24.00 11.40
N LEU A 825 -47.27 25.03 10.76
CA LEU A 825 -47.31 26.38 11.35
C LEU A 825 -48.17 26.42 12.63
N SER A 826 -49.22 25.60 12.71
CA SER A 826 -50.02 25.48 13.94
C SER A 826 -49.19 25.08 15.15
N GLN A 827 -48.18 24.21 14.97
CA GLN A 827 -47.25 23.82 16.05
C GLN A 827 -46.41 24.99 16.57
N CYS A 828 -46.15 25.99 15.72
CA CYS A 828 -45.45 27.22 16.09
C CYS A 828 -46.36 28.26 16.78
N SER A 829 -47.63 27.95 17.10
CA SER A 829 -48.58 28.89 17.72
C SER A 829 -48.02 29.59 18.96
N CYS A 830 -47.27 28.89 19.82
CA CYS A 830 -46.68 29.48 21.01
C CYS A 830 -45.64 30.59 20.70
N VAL A 831 -44.89 30.44 19.60
CA VAL A 831 -43.90 31.41 19.11
C VAL A 831 -44.60 32.61 18.51
N LEU A 832 -45.59 32.38 17.63
CA LEU A 832 -46.40 33.43 17.01
C LEU A 832 -47.13 34.28 18.05
N ARG A 833 -47.73 33.63 19.04
CA ARG A 833 -48.38 34.29 20.18
C ARG A 833 -47.38 35.10 21.02
N GLY A 834 -46.21 34.54 21.32
CA GLY A 834 -45.17 35.26 22.06
C GLY A 834 -44.68 36.51 21.33
N MET A 835 -44.52 36.41 20.00
CA MET A 835 -44.20 37.54 19.14
C MET A 835 -45.31 38.58 19.10
N ALA A 836 -46.58 38.16 18.93
CA ALA A 836 -47.73 39.05 18.93
C ALA A 836 -47.84 39.83 20.25
N ALA A 837 -47.76 39.14 21.40
CA ALA A 837 -47.80 39.76 22.72
C ALA A 837 -46.65 40.76 22.93
N ALA A 838 -45.44 40.42 22.49
CA ALA A 838 -44.29 41.32 22.60
C ALA A 838 -44.42 42.56 21.69
N MET A 839 -45.03 42.43 20.51
CA MET A 839 -45.33 43.56 19.62
C MET A 839 -46.44 44.43 20.19
N MET A 840 -47.53 43.85 20.70
CA MET A 840 -48.61 44.58 21.34
C MET A 840 -48.10 45.41 22.53
N ALA A 841 -47.34 44.78 23.44
CA ALA A 841 -46.73 45.49 24.58
C ALA A 841 -45.76 46.61 24.14
N PHE A 842 -45.05 46.43 23.03
CA PHE A 842 -44.20 47.48 22.47
C PHE A 842 -45.01 48.66 21.94
N TRP A 843 -46.03 48.39 21.11
CA TRP A 843 -46.84 49.43 20.48
C TRP A 843 -47.74 50.17 21.47
N GLU A 844 -48.21 49.51 22.52
CA GLU A 844 -48.91 50.13 23.64
C GLU A 844 -48.04 51.17 24.37
N GLY A 845 -46.74 50.86 24.54
CA GLY A 845 -45.78 51.75 25.20
C GLY A 845 -45.09 52.77 24.29
N ALA A 846 -45.29 52.68 22.97
CA ALA A 846 -44.61 53.52 21.99
C ALA A 846 -45.19 54.94 21.94
N ARG A 847 -44.30 55.94 22.00
CA ARG A 847 -44.68 57.38 22.04
C ARG A 847 -44.46 58.09 20.70
N ASP A 848 -44.07 57.36 19.67
CA ASP A 848 -43.83 57.90 18.34
C ASP A 848 -45.13 58.29 17.63
N LYS A 849 -45.05 59.28 16.72
CA LYS A 849 -46.23 59.76 15.98
C LYS A 849 -46.74 58.76 14.94
N LEU A 850 -45.84 58.01 14.32
CA LEU A 850 -46.12 57.02 13.28
C LEU A 850 -45.30 55.77 13.52
N ALA A 851 -45.84 54.61 13.16
CA ALA A 851 -45.15 53.33 13.29
C ALA A 851 -43.87 53.24 12.44
N SER A 852 -43.80 53.98 11.32
CA SER A 852 -42.61 54.07 10.45
C SER A 852 -41.38 54.68 11.11
N ASN A 853 -41.54 55.41 12.22
CA ASN A 853 -40.41 55.95 13.00
C ASN A 853 -39.64 54.84 13.75
N THR A 854 -40.24 53.67 13.93
CA THR A 854 -39.65 52.48 14.57
C THR A 854 -39.55 51.33 13.56
N PRO A 855 -38.63 51.40 12.57
CA PRO A 855 -38.65 50.53 11.40
C PRO A 855 -38.45 49.04 11.74
N LYS A 856 -37.69 48.71 12.79
CA LYS A 856 -37.43 47.31 13.17
C LYS A 856 -38.69 46.63 13.70
N GLN A 857 -39.40 47.27 14.62
CA GLN A 857 -40.63 46.73 15.21
C GLN A 857 -41.78 46.72 14.20
N LEU A 858 -41.82 47.70 13.30
CA LEU A 858 -42.71 47.71 12.16
C LEU A 858 -42.45 46.51 11.24
N GLU A 859 -41.20 46.27 10.84
CA GLU A 859 -40.83 45.11 10.01
C GLU A 859 -41.22 43.78 10.67
N LEU A 860 -40.96 43.61 11.97
CA LEU A 860 -41.35 42.40 12.71
C LEU A 860 -42.86 42.22 12.78
N SER A 861 -43.61 43.31 12.96
CA SER A 861 -45.08 43.28 13.00
C SER A 861 -45.65 42.92 11.62
N CYS A 862 -45.14 43.51 10.54
CA CYS A 862 -45.54 43.17 9.17
C CYS A 862 -45.22 41.70 8.84
N ARG A 863 -44.00 41.22 9.15
CA ARG A 863 -43.61 39.82 8.91
C ARG A 863 -44.43 38.81 9.69
N LEU A 864 -44.80 39.14 10.94
CA LEU A 864 -45.68 38.28 11.73
C LEU A 864 -47.03 38.08 11.04
N ILE A 865 -47.66 39.18 10.59
CA ILE A 865 -48.93 39.13 9.85
C ILE A 865 -48.78 38.39 8.52
N GLU A 866 -47.69 38.64 7.79
CA GLU A 866 -47.40 37.97 6.53
C GLU A 866 -47.27 36.44 6.70
N VAL A 867 -46.50 35.97 7.68
CA VAL A 867 -46.34 34.55 7.98
C VAL A 867 -47.67 33.92 8.42
N MET A 868 -48.42 34.59 9.29
CA MET A 868 -49.73 34.10 9.75
C MET A 868 -50.78 34.08 8.63
N GLY A 869 -50.76 35.07 7.72
CA GLY A 869 -51.61 35.11 6.54
C GLY A 869 -51.23 34.05 5.51
N LYS A 870 -49.93 33.91 5.21
CA LYS A 870 -49.41 32.93 4.26
C LYS A 870 -49.70 31.49 4.68
N GLY A 871 -49.58 31.19 5.97
CA GLY A 871 -49.94 29.88 6.51
C GLY A 871 -51.43 29.66 6.79
N GLY A 872 -52.30 30.56 6.32
CA GLY A 872 -53.75 30.39 6.41
C GLY A 872 -54.32 30.49 7.82
N LEU A 873 -53.59 31.08 8.76
CA LEU A 873 -54.09 31.33 10.12
C LEU A 873 -54.98 32.57 10.19
N LEU A 874 -54.81 33.52 9.25
CA LEU A 874 -55.58 34.76 9.19
C LEU A 874 -56.34 34.87 7.86
N PRO A 875 -57.66 35.12 7.88
CA PRO A 875 -58.43 35.36 6.69
C PRO A 875 -58.23 36.81 6.19
N PRO A 876 -58.44 37.10 4.90
CA PRO A 876 -58.68 38.46 4.44
C PRO A 876 -59.90 39.07 5.16
N PRO A 877 -59.87 40.33 5.62
CA PRO A 877 -58.82 41.34 5.44
C PRO A 877 -57.66 41.32 6.46
N LEU A 878 -57.73 40.53 7.53
CA LEU A 878 -56.72 40.49 8.60
C LEU A 878 -55.32 40.09 8.07
N SER A 879 -55.26 39.23 7.05
CA SER A 879 -54.00 38.81 6.44
C SER A 879 -53.20 39.93 5.74
N TYR A 880 -53.84 41.06 5.39
CA TYR A 880 -53.20 42.16 4.65
C TYR A 880 -53.03 43.44 5.48
N ILE A 881 -53.41 43.45 6.77
CA ILE A 881 -53.29 44.64 7.63
C ILE A 881 -51.84 45.11 7.81
N GLY A 882 -50.86 44.23 7.57
CA GLY A 882 -49.44 44.60 7.56
C GLY A 882 -49.09 45.67 6.53
N GLU A 883 -49.85 45.78 5.43
CA GLU A 883 -49.63 46.78 4.37
C GLU A 883 -49.94 48.21 4.83
N ILE A 884 -50.85 48.38 5.81
CA ILE A 884 -51.28 49.69 6.29
C ILE A 884 -50.50 50.17 7.52
N PHE A 885 -49.81 49.28 8.25
CA PHE A 885 -49.04 49.62 9.45
C PHE A 885 -48.10 50.83 9.29
N PRO A 886 -47.33 51.02 8.20
CA PRO A 886 -46.40 52.14 8.07
C PRO A 886 -47.06 53.53 8.12
N LEU A 887 -48.36 53.60 7.83
CA LEU A 887 -49.15 54.83 7.72
C LEU A 887 -49.97 55.12 8.98
N LEU A 888 -49.98 54.21 9.96
CA LEU A 888 -50.77 54.27 11.18
C LEU A 888 -49.97 54.78 12.38
N THR A 889 -50.71 55.23 13.39
CA THR A 889 -50.16 55.52 14.72
C THR A 889 -49.86 54.22 15.49
N PRO A 890 -48.90 54.21 16.44
CA PRO A 890 -48.63 53.06 17.30
C PRO A 890 -49.87 52.47 17.99
N TYR A 891 -50.78 53.34 18.45
CA TYR A 891 -52.01 52.92 19.10
C TYR A 891 -52.95 52.16 18.14
N GLU A 892 -53.12 52.65 16.92
CA GLU A 892 -53.92 51.96 15.88
C GLU A 892 -53.31 50.62 15.47
N VAL A 893 -51.98 50.52 15.39
CA VAL A 893 -51.28 49.25 15.15
C VAL A 893 -51.55 48.27 16.30
N ASN A 894 -51.51 48.73 17.56
CA ASN A 894 -51.83 47.89 18.71
C ASN A 894 -53.29 47.39 18.68
N LEU A 895 -54.25 48.25 18.30
CA LEU A 895 -55.66 47.85 18.15
C LEU A 895 -55.85 46.78 17.06
N LEU A 896 -55.15 46.90 15.93
CA LEU A 896 -55.19 45.89 14.87
C LEU A 896 -54.58 44.56 15.31
N LEU A 897 -53.45 44.59 16.03
CA LEU A 897 -52.85 43.38 16.60
C LEU A 897 -53.74 42.75 17.69
N LEU A 898 -54.47 43.57 18.46
CA LEU A 898 -55.47 43.10 19.42
C LEU A 898 -56.64 42.40 18.72
N SER A 899 -57.12 42.91 17.58
CA SER A 899 -58.12 42.21 16.75
C SER A 899 -57.59 40.87 16.24
N VAL A 900 -56.33 40.81 15.81
CA VAL A 900 -55.67 39.53 15.43
C VAL A 900 -55.63 38.57 16.61
N TRP A 901 -55.27 39.04 17.80
CA TRP A 901 -55.24 38.21 19.01
C TRP A 901 -56.61 37.62 19.34
N ARG A 902 -57.67 38.43 19.31
CA ARG A 902 -59.05 37.99 19.56
C ARG A 902 -59.53 36.99 18.51
N TYR A 903 -59.24 37.25 17.24
CA TYR A 903 -59.54 36.31 16.16
C TYR A 903 -58.88 34.95 16.38
N MET A 904 -57.60 34.92 16.74
CA MET A 904 -56.86 33.68 17.01
C MET A 904 -57.33 32.95 18.28
N LYS A 905 -57.88 33.69 19.26
CA LYS A 905 -58.53 33.10 20.44
C LYS A 905 -59.83 32.40 20.06
N GLU A 906 -60.66 33.02 19.23
CA GLU A 906 -61.93 32.47 18.73
C GLU A 906 -61.71 31.32 17.74
N ASN A 907 -60.65 31.42 16.93
CA ASN A 907 -60.28 30.48 15.88
C ASN A 907 -58.88 29.91 16.15
N PRO A 908 -58.72 29.02 17.15
CA PRO A 908 -57.42 28.47 17.49
C PRO A 908 -56.86 27.61 16.33
N PRO A 909 -55.54 27.65 16.10
CA PRO A 909 -54.88 26.90 15.04
C PRO A 909 -54.77 25.42 15.43
N ILE A 910 -55.87 24.67 15.25
CA ILE A 910 -55.91 23.24 15.54
C ILE A 910 -55.63 22.48 14.23
N PRO A 911 -54.65 21.56 14.21
CA PRO A 911 -54.44 20.68 13.06
C PRO A 911 -55.61 19.68 12.98
N MET A 912 -56.60 19.98 12.15
CA MET A 912 -57.74 19.09 11.87
C MET A 912 -57.48 18.28 10.61
N ILE A 913 -57.88 17.00 10.64
CA ILE A 913 -57.81 16.07 9.53
C ILE A 913 -58.95 16.39 8.56
N ASN A 914 -58.64 16.85 7.35
CA ASN A 914 -59.52 16.83 6.18
C ASN A 914 -60.85 17.61 6.24
N ASP A 915 -60.86 18.89 6.64
CA ASP A 915 -61.94 19.78 6.21
C ASP A 915 -61.35 20.90 5.33
N GLU A 916 -61.69 20.86 4.04
CA GLU A 916 -61.39 21.89 3.02
C GLU A 916 -61.92 23.30 3.41
N GLY A 917 -62.65 23.42 4.53
CA GLY A 917 -63.35 24.63 4.96
C GLY A 917 -62.68 25.49 6.04
N VAL A 918 -61.42 25.26 6.43
CA VAL A 918 -60.71 26.17 7.39
C VAL A 918 -60.09 27.38 6.68
N MET A 919 -59.52 27.18 5.49
CA MET A 919 -58.83 28.24 4.73
C MET A 919 -59.79 29.28 4.11
N ASP A 920 -61.07 28.93 3.97
CA ASP A 920 -62.11 29.77 3.35
C ASP A 920 -63.08 30.39 4.37
N ARG A 921 -62.77 30.38 5.68
CA ARG A 921 -63.64 30.99 6.69
C ARG A 921 -63.66 32.52 6.54
N PRO A 922 -64.84 33.14 6.33
CA PRO A 922 -64.94 34.59 6.30
C PRO A 922 -64.58 35.20 7.66
N CYS A 923 -63.89 36.34 7.66
CA CYS A 923 -63.58 37.06 8.87
C CYS A 923 -64.88 37.54 9.57
N SER A 924 -65.01 37.30 10.87
CA SER A 924 -66.19 37.73 11.64
C SER A 924 -66.32 39.27 11.62
N PRO A 925 -67.56 39.80 11.64
CA PRO A 925 -67.80 41.23 11.46
C PRO A 925 -67.12 42.08 12.55
N GLU A 926 -67.05 41.59 13.78
CA GLU A 926 -66.46 42.27 14.94
C GLU A 926 -65.00 42.70 14.71
N HIS A 927 -64.19 41.83 14.10
CA HIS A 927 -62.78 42.15 13.79
C HIS A 927 -62.65 43.05 12.55
N THR A 928 -63.58 42.92 11.59
CA THR A 928 -63.59 43.77 10.39
C THR A 928 -64.04 45.21 10.67
N GLU A 929 -64.89 45.43 11.67
CA GLU A 929 -65.36 46.77 12.05
C GLU A 929 -64.24 47.65 12.61
N VAL A 930 -63.31 47.07 13.38
CA VAL A 930 -62.12 47.78 13.88
C VAL A 930 -61.26 48.26 12.71
N ILE A 931 -61.02 47.38 11.72
CA ILE A 931 -60.28 47.72 10.50
C ILE A 931 -61.00 48.82 9.72
N ARG A 932 -62.32 48.72 9.56
CA ARG A 932 -63.15 49.71 8.86
C ARG A 932 -63.10 51.08 9.55
N SER A 933 -63.17 51.10 10.88
CA SER A 933 -63.09 52.32 11.70
C SER A 933 -61.72 53.01 11.56
N ILE A 934 -60.63 52.24 11.60
CA ILE A 934 -59.26 52.79 11.44
C ILE A 934 -59.03 53.30 10.02
N LEU A 935 -59.48 52.58 8.98
CA LEU A 935 -59.41 53.03 7.59
C LEU A 935 -60.23 54.30 7.35
N HIS A 936 -61.43 54.39 7.94
CA HIS A 936 -62.28 55.57 7.83
C HIS A 936 -61.67 56.78 8.57
N SER A 937 -61.12 56.57 9.77
CA SER A 937 -60.45 57.62 10.54
C SER A 937 -59.21 58.19 9.83
N ASN A 938 -58.59 57.38 8.97
CA ASN A 938 -57.42 57.75 8.16
C ASN A 938 -57.73 57.84 6.65
N ILE A 939 -58.97 58.13 6.27
CA ILE A 939 -59.42 58.07 4.86
C ILE A 939 -58.58 58.95 3.93
N GLY A 940 -58.09 60.09 4.41
CA GLY A 940 -57.23 61.01 3.65
C GLY A 940 -55.88 60.39 3.23
N LYS A 941 -55.43 59.32 3.88
CA LYS A 941 -54.19 58.59 3.54
C LYS A 941 -54.47 57.19 2.97
N LEU A 942 -55.45 56.49 3.53
CA LEU A 942 -55.71 55.06 3.26
C LEU A 942 -56.90 54.81 2.32
N GLY A 943 -57.61 55.85 1.86
CA GLY A 943 -58.84 55.68 1.06
C GLY A 943 -58.65 54.86 -0.23
N HIS A 944 -57.49 54.97 -0.88
CA HIS A 944 -57.15 54.19 -2.08
C HIS A 944 -57.02 52.68 -1.81
N LEU A 945 -56.76 52.26 -0.57
CA LEU A 945 -56.65 50.86 -0.17
C LEU A 945 -58.00 50.27 0.30
N TYR A 946 -59.04 51.09 0.51
CA TYR A 946 -60.30 50.61 1.09
C TYR A 946 -60.93 49.46 0.27
N ALA A 947 -60.93 49.57 -1.07
CA ALA A 947 -61.45 48.55 -1.97
C ALA A 947 -60.66 47.21 -1.92
N ARG A 948 -59.40 47.24 -1.48
CA ARG A 948 -58.59 46.03 -1.29
C ARG A 948 -58.97 45.26 -0.02
N PHE A 949 -59.39 45.97 1.03
CA PHE A 949 -59.79 45.38 2.31
C PHE A 949 -61.27 44.97 2.31
N PHE A 950 -62.12 45.71 1.62
CA PHE A 950 -63.55 45.47 1.53
C PHE A 950 -63.99 45.49 0.06
N THR A 951 -63.88 44.34 -0.60
CA THR A 951 -64.54 44.12 -1.89
C THR A 951 -66.02 43.93 -1.66
N GLU A 952 -66.88 44.71 -2.34
CA GLU A 952 -68.31 44.44 -2.35
C GLU A 952 -68.55 43.01 -2.85
N HIS A 953 -68.98 42.12 -1.95
CA HIS A 953 -69.58 40.86 -2.37
C HIS A 953 -70.82 41.22 -3.18
N LYS A 954 -70.74 41.16 -4.51
CA LYS A 954 -71.94 40.94 -5.32
C LYS A 954 -72.52 39.62 -4.85
N GLU A 955 -73.57 39.68 -4.04
CA GLU A 955 -74.43 38.54 -3.75
C GLU A 955 -74.75 37.85 -5.08
N LYS A 956 -74.30 36.61 -5.23
CA LYS A 956 -74.81 35.74 -6.29
C LYS A 956 -76.25 35.41 -5.90
N THR A 957 -77.20 36.14 -6.47
CA THR A 957 -78.59 35.70 -6.64
C THR A 957 -78.65 34.41 -7.43
#